data_AF-A0A6P1LMC9-F1
#
_entry.id   AF-A0A6P1LMC9-F1
#
_cell.length_a   1.000
_cell.length_b   1.000
_cell.length_c   1.000
_cell.angle_alpha   90.00
_cell.angle_beta   90.00
_cell.angle_gamma   90.00
#
_symmetry.space_group_name_H-M   'P 1'
#
loop_
_entity.id
_entity.type
_entity.pdbx_description
1 polymer ?
#
loop_
_entity_poly.entity_id
_entity_poly.type
_entity_poly.pdbx_seq_one_letter_code
_entity_poly.pdbx_strand_id
1 'polypeptide(L)'
;MIINSLELDRKDGNDNPRNPKYVYKIDKRDPNYVFQNGFTAWGSNDDFFAYVAGFINNYKLPEFFRSSLISVFPTIENACTNFISSVKTNYNAEKYYLYKIRADNEYYSTTKTMMHYLPTLVKNSGSKDESLKFADNVFRLFTHNFLWQNDWFKIGTISNESIISAREIIVTDLNWELMGRSTDVKENYKNMIIDDKEIFNVYYDIWNTTGNVKPWNPPEPNLKKYLESDYDDPDADELTVYYKKMEKPKPVLYLSRSYWNLNSMLSSVTPTPSLQQLELERDDLELPKISDYKEDLEGFNHCNVANVLYQVHNWELNDSDSRIRKDLDDIEFSDIIFTNKSFTRKYKVNFQVLDNGGSFIGLKLLSDSRSEVELSKSPTKQLTSSYYDAFSRISFSDYKYPVSVSFGPIINQFNLNSTRLRIGSLIQSVNDDFQKWNYQIYDEVKDSDGNTTRALIKLLPVHKKYQNLGLVVRKEKWNDTDDYPMYLLNLEDVASDDSYEEIFLLVSRNDTSLKMLQKQPSFDELVDLNLRYVIKGTSYSFDMYDKGSWSYFRWVYNQFFYDLRRKRIYWIDNKLNVFALYNNRNENDNWNWAEWKRIYSLDMDNDDPRYKWYFIYKEDIEDHEGVKESRWIRSYYHNDWLKVATGTHFGKLFTSKYDEESYSEKTFLIDGNIYI
;
A
#
# COMPACT_ATOMS: atom_id res chain seq x y z
N MET A 1 1.44 7.37 -14.49
CA MET A 1 1.83 6.01 -14.92
C MET A 1 0.69 5.43 -15.74
N ILE A 2 0.94 5.00 -16.98
CA ILE A 2 -0.10 4.53 -17.90
C ILE A 2 0.23 3.09 -18.22
N ILE A 3 -0.49 2.13 -17.63
CA ILE A 3 -0.17 0.72 -17.85
C ILE A 3 -1.38 0.03 -18.45
N ASN A 4 -1.18 -0.67 -19.56
CA ASN A 4 -2.11 -1.69 -20.05
C ASN A 4 -2.09 -2.96 -19.17
N SER A 5 -1.56 -2.89 -17.94
CA SER A 5 -1.33 -4.05 -17.05
C SER A 5 -2.62 -4.72 -16.65
N LEU A 6 -3.69 -3.95 -16.46
CA LEU A 6 -4.99 -4.50 -16.07
C LEU A 6 -5.52 -5.51 -17.09
N GLU A 7 -5.34 -5.24 -18.39
CA GLU A 7 -5.77 -6.19 -19.42
C GLU A 7 -4.92 -7.47 -19.40
N LEU A 8 -3.63 -7.35 -19.13
CA LEU A 8 -2.72 -8.49 -19.01
C LEU A 8 -2.99 -9.32 -17.74
N ASP A 9 -3.15 -8.66 -16.59
CA ASP A 9 -3.49 -9.31 -15.31
C ASP A 9 -4.80 -10.10 -15.40
N ARG A 10 -5.78 -9.61 -16.18
CA ARG A 10 -7.03 -10.34 -16.47
C ARG A 10 -6.83 -11.58 -17.32
N LYS A 11 -6.04 -11.48 -18.39
CA LYS A 11 -5.73 -12.62 -19.26
C LYS A 11 -5.03 -13.75 -18.49
N ASP A 12 -4.27 -13.38 -17.47
CA ASP A 12 -3.51 -14.31 -16.66
C ASP A 12 -4.35 -15.04 -15.60
N GLY A 13 -5.61 -14.66 -15.37
CA GLY A 13 -6.49 -15.37 -14.45
C GLY A 13 -5.97 -15.42 -13.01
N ASN A 14 -5.14 -14.46 -12.60
CA ASN A 14 -4.70 -14.32 -11.21
C ASN A 14 -5.85 -13.71 -10.40
N ASP A 15 -6.89 -14.52 -10.15
CA ASP A 15 -8.14 -14.08 -9.57
C ASP A 15 -8.10 -13.88 -8.06
N ASN A 16 -7.03 -14.34 -7.41
CA ASN A 16 -6.87 -14.25 -5.98
C ASN A 16 -5.48 -13.73 -5.60
N PRO A 17 -5.29 -12.41 -5.38
CA PRO A 17 -4.02 -11.88 -4.89
C PRO A 17 -3.63 -12.41 -3.51
N ARG A 18 -4.57 -13.02 -2.76
CA ARG A 18 -4.30 -13.63 -1.44
C ARG A 18 -3.48 -14.91 -1.54
N ASN A 19 -3.53 -15.55 -2.70
CA ASN A 19 -2.86 -16.79 -3.02
C ASN A 19 -2.51 -16.79 -4.51
N PRO A 20 -1.53 -15.95 -4.93
CA PRO A 20 -1.25 -15.73 -6.32
C PRO A 20 -0.76 -17.03 -6.96
N LYS A 21 -1.31 -17.34 -8.13
CA LYS A 21 -0.77 -18.41 -8.98
C LYS A 21 0.49 -17.92 -9.72
N TYR A 22 0.48 -16.64 -10.07
CA TYR A 22 1.59 -15.98 -10.73
C TYR A 22 2.06 -14.79 -9.92
N VAL A 23 3.37 -14.60 -9.91
CA VAL A 23 4.04 -13.39 -9.40
C VAL A 23 4.92 -12.81 -10.50
N TYR A 24 5.24 -11.53 -10.38
CA TYR A 24 5.89 -10.75 -11.40
C TYR A 24 7.13 -10.08 -10.86
N LYS A 25 8.18 -10.02 -11.67
CA LYS A 25 9.42 -9.32 -11.33
C LYS A 25 9.92 -8.54 -12.53
N ILE A 26 10.28 -7.27 -12.32
CA ILE A 26 10.96 -6.49 -13.34
C ILE A 26 12.47 -6.58 -13.09
N ASP A 27 13.21 -6.92 -14.13
CA ASP A 27 14.67 -7.06 -14.08
C ASP A 27 15.31 -6.58 -15.39
N LYS A 28 16.60 -6.23 -15.34
CA LYS A 28 17.35 -5.78 -16.52
C LYS A 28 18.03 -6.92 -17.28
N ARG A 29 18.18 -8.09 -16.65
CA ARG A 29 18.80 -9.26 -17.28
C ARG A 29 17.95 -9.73 -18.45
N ASP A 30 18.60 -10.15 -19.52
CA ASP A 30 17.95 -10.64 -20.75
C ASP A 30 17.20 -11.96 -20.49
N PRO A 31 16.03 -12.17 -21.14
CA PRO A 31 15.26 -13.40 -20.99
C PRO A 31 16.04 -14.67 -21.29
N ASN A 32 16.98 -14.67 -22.25
CA ASN A 32 17.79 -15.87 -22.53
C ASN A 32 18.63 -16.28 -21.33
N TYR A 33 19.18 -15.32 -20.59
CA TYR A 33 19.95 -15.59 -19.38
C TYR A 33 19.03 -16.08 -18.26
N VAL A 34 17.93 -15.36 -18.00
CA VAL A 34 17.03 -15.66 -16.89
C VAL A 34 16.29 -16.99 -17.09
N PHE A 35 15.89 -17.31 -18.32
CA PHE A 35 15.27 -18.59 -18.64
C PHE A 35 16.22 -19.78 -18.51
N GLN A 36 17.54 -19.57 -18.57
CA GLN A 36 18.52 -20.63 -18.34
C GLN A 36 18.89 -20.77 -16.86
N ASN A 37 19.02 -19.65 -16.14
CA ASN A 37 19.67 -19.62 -14.83
C ASN A 37 18.72 -19.31 -13.66
N GLY A 38 17.50 -18.84 -13.93
CA GLY A 38 16.58 -18.38 -12.91
C GLY A 38 17.03 -17.09 -12.23
N PHE A 39 16.60 -16.90 -10.98
CA PHE A 39 17.03 -15.82 -10.10
C PHE A 39 17.68 -16.38 -8.83
N THR A 40 18.85 -15.86 -8.48
CA THR A 40 19.54 -16.19 -7.23
C THR A 40 19.51 -15.00 -6.29
N ALA A 41 19.25 -15.24 -5.01
CA ALA A 41 19.37 -14.22 -3.98
C ALA A 41 20.81 -13.69 -3.87
N TRP A 42 20.98 -12.54 -3.23
CA TRP A 42 22.29 -11.90 -3.15
C TRP A 42 23.22 -12.54 -2.12
N GLY A 43 22.67 -13.28 -1.17
CA GLY A 43 23.42 -13.95 -0.11
C GLY A 43 22.56 -14.89 0.72
N SER A 44 22.93 -15.05 1.98
CA SER A 44 22.35 -16.06 2.88
C SER A 44 21.61 -15.49 4.09
N ASN A 45 21.53 -14.16 4.24
CA ASN A 45 20.87 -13.53 5.38
C ASN A 45 19.35 -13.53 5.19
N ASP A 46 18.63 -14.27 6.03
CA ASP A 46 17.18 -14.40 6.01
C ASP A 46 16.48 -13.53 7.05
N ASP A 47 17.18 -12.59 7.69
CA ASP A 47 16.56 -11.67 8.65
C ASP A 47 15.44 -10.84 8.00
N PHE A 48 14.21 -11.20 8.34
CA PHE A 48 13.02 -10.60 7.76
C PHE A 48 12.91 -9.09 8.03
N PHE A 49 13.21 -8.64 9.26
CA PHE A 49 13.10 -7.22 9.57
C PHE A 49 14.20 -6.42 8.87
N ALA A 50 15.41 -6.98 8.78
CA ALA A 50 16.49 -6.34 8.05
C ALA A 50 16.22 -6.31 6.53
N TYR A 51 15.55 -7.33 5.98
CA TYR A 51 15.06 -7.32 4.60
C TYR A 51 14.03 -6.21 4.36
N VAL A 52 12.99 -6.16 5.20
CA VAL A 52 11.91 -5.17 5.06
C VAL A 52 12.43 -3.74 5.25
N ALA A 53 13.36 -3.53 6.17
CA ALA A 53 14.02 -2.24 6.35
C ALA A 53 15.01 -1.90 5.23
N GLY A 54 15.28 -2.83 4.31
CA GLY A 54 16.22 -2.64 3.21
C GLY A 54 17.70 -2.72 3.60
N PHE A 55 18.02 -3.09 4.84
CA PHE A 55 19.40 -3.13 5.35
C PHE A 55 20.28 -4.13 4.62
N ILE A 56 19.74 -5.32 4.36
CA ILE A 56 20.49 -6.44 3.75
C ILE A 56 20.35 -6.47 2.22
N ASN A 57 19.67 -5.47 1.66
CA ASN A 57 19.40 -5.33 0.24
C ASN A 57 20.46 -4.47 -0.48
N ASN A 58 21.73 -4.70 -0.14
CA ASN A 58 22.85 -3.91 -0.64
C ASN A 58 23.97 -4.81 -1.14
N TYR A 59 24.22 -4.76 -2.45
CA TYR A 59 25.24 -5.57 -3.13
C TYR A 59 26.67 -5.30 -2.64
N LYS A 60 26.92 -4.18 -1.94
CA LYS A 60 28.23 -3.85 -1.37
C LYS A 60 28.53 -4.56 -0.05
N LEU A 61 27.53 -5.17 0.59
CA LEU A 61 27.75 -5.94 1.82
C LEU A 61 28.51 -7.25 1.51
N PRO A 62 29.19 -7.88 2.48
CA PRO A 62 29.64 -9.26 2.33
C PRO A 62 28.45 -10.21 2.08
N GLU A 63 28.66 -11.30 1.33
CA GLU A 63 27.59 -12.23 0.92
C GLU A 63 26.72 -12.73 2.08
N PHE A 64 27.34 -13.12 3.21
CA PHE A 64 26.60 -13.61 4.37
C PHE A 64 25.74 -12.56 5.07
N PHE A 65 25.92 -11.27 4.77
CA PHE A 65 25.07 -10.17 5.23
C PHE A 65 23.99 -9.79 4.23
N ARG A 66 24.07 -10.24 2.97
CA ARG A 66 23.10 -9.91 1.93
C ARG A 66 21.87 -10.80 2.03
N SER A 67 20.74 -10.24 1.59
CA SER A 67 19.45 -10.92 1.58
C SER A 67 19.49 -12.26 0.87
N SER A 68 18.94 -13.28 1.52
CA SER A 68 18.51 -14.54 0.91
C SER A 68 17.10 -14.47 0.33
N LEU A 69 16.40 -13.34 0.48
CA LEU A 69 15.02 -13.14 0.05
C LEU A 69 14.97 -12.39 -1.30
N ILE A 70 14.20 -12.92 -2.25
CA ILE A 70 13.96 -12.32 -3.57
C ILE A 70 12.54 -11.74 -3.63
N SER A 71 12.43 -10.41 -3.74
CA SER A 71 11.16 -9.68 -3.96
C SER A 71 10.54 -9.99 -5.33
N VAL A 72 9.22 -10.22 -5.32
CA VAL A 72 8.32 -10.44 -6.45
C VAL A 72 6.92 -9.89 -6.12
N PHE A 73 6.07 -9.63 -7.11
CA PHE A 73 4.79 -8.95 -6.91
C PHE A 73 3.60 -9.76 -7.41
N PRO A 74 2.43 -9.70 -6.75
CA PRO A 74 1.29 -10.55 -7.10
C PRO A 74 0.56 -10.08 -8.38
N THR A 75 0.79 -8.85 -8.82
CA THR A 75 0.19 -8.29 -10.04
C THR A 75 1.23 -7.54 -10.87
N ILE A 76 0.96 -7.40 -12.16
CA ILE A 76 1.78 -6.58 -13.05
C ILE A 76 1.76 -5.13 -12.58
N GLU A 77 0.60 -4.61 -12.17
CA GLU A 77 0.48 -3.25 -11.63
C GLU A 77 1.40 -3.02 -10.42
N ASN A 78 1.44 -3.95 -9.46
CA ASN A 78 2.33 -3.86 -8.29
C ASN A 78 3.80 -3.87 -8.73
N ALA A 79 4.21 -4.79 -9.61
CA ALA A 79 5.58 -4.83 -10.13
C ALA A 79 5.97 -3.51 -10.80
N CYS A 80 5.07 -3.00 -11.63
CA CYS A 80 5.24 -1.79 -12.41
C CYS A 80 5.33 -0.53 -11.54
N THR A 81 4.37 -0.38 -10.62
CA THR A 81 4.31 0.72 -9.63
C THR A 81 5.61 0.82 -8.86
N ASN A 82 6.05 -0.33 -8.33
CA ASN A 82 7.31 -0.43 -7.62
C ASN A 82 8.46 -0.02 -8.54
N PHE A 83 8.60 -0.66 -9.70
CA PHE A 83 9.72 -0.39 -10.60
C PHE A 83 9.85 1.10 -10.96
N ILE A 84 8.79 1.77 -11.40
CA ILE A 84 8.87 3.21 -11.74
C ILE A 84 9.27 4.07 -10.55
N SER A 85 8.79 3.77 -9.33
CA SER A 85 9.18 4.56 -8.15
C SER A 85 10.68 4.49 -7.87
N SER A 86 11.36 3.45 -8.38
CA SER A 86 12.81 3.26 -8.27
C SER A 86 13.65 3.84 -9.42
N VAL A 87 13.04 4.07 -10.59
CA VAL A 87 13.76 4.58 -11.78
C VAL A 87 14.02 6.07 -11.61
N LYS A 88 15.26 6.44 -11.27
CA LYS A 88 15.72 7.83 -11.17
C LYS A 88 15.67 8.57 -12.52
N THR A 89 15.68 9.90 -12.47
CA THR A 89 15.51 10.78 -13.64
C THR A 89 16.61 10.69 -14.72
N ASN A 90 17.75 10.05 -14.42
CA ASN A 90 18.92 9.97 -15.32
C ASN A 90 19.14 8.60 -15.98
N TYR A 91 18.18 7.67 -15.93
CA TYR A 91 18.33 6.41 -16.67
C TYR A 91 18.24 6.68 -18.18
N ASN A 92 19.33 6.40 -18.89
CA ASN A 92 19.32 6.22 -20.34
C ASN A 92 18.34 5.11 -20.71
N ALA A 93 17.95 5.04 -21.99
CA ALA A 93 17.03 4.02 -22.53
C ALA A 93 17.62 2.59 -22.37
N GLU A 94 17.54 2.06 -21.17
CA GLU A 94 17.89 0.69 -20.84
C GLU A 94 16.67 -0.22 -21.07
N LYS A 95 16.95 -1.44 -21.52
CA LYS A 95 15.93 -2.47 -21.69
C LYS A 95 15.65 -3.14 -20.36
N TYR A 96 14.38 -3.23 -20.01
CA TYR A 96 13.92 -3.96 -18.84
C TYR A 96 12.94 -5.05 -19.30
N TYR A 97 12.75 -6.05 -18.46
CA TYR A 97 11.87 -7.18 -18.75
C TYR A 97 10.96 -7.46 -17.56
N LEU A 98 9.67 -7.60 -17.85
CA LEU A 98 8.67 -8.08 -16.90
C LEU A 98 8.60 -9.60 -17.01
N TYR A 99 9.07 -10.28 -15.98
CA TYR A 99 9.02 -11.73 -15.87
C TYR A 99 7.73 -12.16 -15.18
N LYS A 100 7.04 -13.13 -15.78
CA LYS A 100 5.92 -13.84 -15.19
C LYS A 100 6.40 -15.17 -14.63
N ILE A 101 6.16 -15.40 -13.35
CA ILE A 101 6.74 -16.50 -12.58
C ILE A 101 5.60 -17.27 -11.91
N ARG A 102 5.59 -18.59 -12.05
CA ARG A 102 4.69 -19.49 -11.30
C ARG A 102 5.08 -19.45 -9.82
N ALA A 103 4.12 -19.10 -8.98
CA ALA A 103 4.28 -19.18 -7.54
C ALA A 103 4.08 -20.62 -7.03
N ASP A 104 4.77 -20.96 -5.97
CA ASP A 104 4.69 -22.22 -5.23
C ASP A 104 4.62 -21.96 -3.71
N ASN A 105 4.58 -23.03 -2.91
CA ASN A 105 4.45 -22.94 -1.46
C ASN A 105 5.68 -22.33 -0.74
N GLU A 106 6.72 -21.91 -1.47
CA GLU A 106 7.89 -21.21 -0.93
C GLU A 106 7.86 -19.70 -1.20
N TYR A 107 6.78 -19.19 -1.82
CA TYR A 107 6.53 -17.76 -1.92
C TYR A 107 5.65 -17.30 -0.77
N TYR A 108 6.09 -16.28 -0.05
CA TYR A 108 5.41 -15.77 1.14
C TYR A 108 5.06 -14.30 0.95
N SER A 109 3.89 -13.87 1.43
CA SER A 109 3.54 -12.44 1.47
C SER A 109 4.33 -11.73 2.58
N THR A 110 4.96 -10.61 2.23
CA THR A 110 5.66 -9.75 3.19
C THR A 110 4.68 -9.20 4.23
N THR A 111 3.51 -8.74 3.81
CA THR A 111 2.45 -8.25 4.71
C THR A 111 1.97 -9.34 5.67
N LYS A 112 1.71 -10.56 5.15
CA LYS A 112 1.33 -11.71 5.98
C LYS A 112 2.35 -12.02 7.05
N THR A 113 3.60 -12.12 6.63
CA THR A 113 4.73 -12.40 7.51
C THR A 113 4.88 -11.31 8.57
N MET A 114 4.80 -10.03 8.19
CA MET A 114 4.94 -8.91 9.11
C MET A 114 3.86 -8.86 10.19
N MET A 115 2.57 -8.98 9.83
CA MET A 115 1.53 -8.96 10.88
C MET A 115 1.46 -10.25 11.68
N HIS A 116 2.03 -11.36 11.21
CA HIS A 116 2.18 -12.57 12.01
C HIS A 116 3.35 -12.46 13.00
N TYR A 117 4.46 -11.89 12.55
CA TYR A 117 5.71 -11.97 13.28
C TYR A 117 5.74 -11.01 14.48
N LEU A 118 5.25 -9.78 14.31
CA LEU A 118 5.23 -8.78 15.38
C LEU A 118 4.44 -9.27 16.63
N PRO A 119 3.20 -9.80 16.52
CA PRO A 119 2.49 -10.44 17.64
C PRO A 119 3.27 -11.52 18.37
N THR A 120 4.05 -12.31 17.62
CA THR A 120 4.85 -13.40 18.18
C THR A 120 5.96 -12.84 19.07
N LEU A 121 6.59 -11.74 18.66
CA LEU A 121 7.55 -11.00 19.50
C LEU A 121 6.89 -10.39 20.74
N VAL A 122 5.74 -9.71 20.59
CA VAL A 122 4.99 -9.14 21.73
C VAL A 122 4.67 -10.21 22.78
N LYS A 123 4.31 -11.42 22.33
CA LYS A 123 3.97 -12.55 23.19
C LYS A 123 5.19 -13.07 23.97
N ASN A 124 6.37 -13.08 23.36
CA ASN A 124 7.58 -13.71 23.92
C ASN A 124 8.44 -12.73 24.75
N SER A 125 8.54 -11.47 24.34
CA SER A 125 9.56 -10.52 24.84
C SER A 125 9.17 -9.74 26.09
N GLY A 126 7.88 -9.67 26.44
CA GLY A 126 7.41 -8.66 27.40
C GLY A 126 7.57 -7.23 26.86
N SER A 127 6.85 -6.25 27.42
CA SER A 127 6.72 -4.91 26.82
C SER A 127 7.95 -3.99 26.92
N LYS A 128 9.04 -4.43 27.55
CA LYS A 128 10.23 -3.58 27.83
C LYS A 128 11.47 -3.94 27.01
N ASP A 129 11.38 -4.94 26.14
CA ASP A 129 12.50 -5.39 25.31
C ASP A 129 12.80 -4.38 24.18
N GLU A 130 14.06 -3.97 24.04
CA GLU A 130 14.53 -3.12 22.93
C GLU A 130 14.28 -3.78 21.57
N SER A 131 14.34 -5.12 21.52
CA SER A 131 14.01 -5.92 20.35
C SER A 131 12.57 -5.68 19.89
N LEU A 132 11.64 -5.58 20.84
CA LEU A 132 10.23 -5.32 20.55
C LEU A 132 10.01 -3.88 20.05
N LYS A 133 10.74 -2.91 20.61
CA LYS A 133 10.69 -1.52 20.13
C LYS A 133 11.21 -1.39 18.71
N PHE A 134 12.35 -2.03 18.42
CA PHE A 134 12.89 -2.06 17.07
C PHE A 134 11.91 -2.70 16.08
N ALA A 135 11.33 -3.85 16.44
CA ALA A 135 10.32 -4.51 15.62
C ALA A 135 9.06 -3.63 15.43
N ASP A 136 8.62 -2.90 16.46
CA ASP A 136 7.54 -1.90 16.36
C ASP A 136 7.88 -0.79 15.36
N ASN A 137 9.10 -0.26 15.43
CA ASN A 137 9.55 0.78 14.50
C ASN A 137 9.63 0.25 13.07
N VAL A 138 10.21 -0.92 12.83
CA VAL A 138 10.24 -1.52 11.49
C VAL A 138 8.83 -1.82 10.99
N PHE A 139 7.92 -2.25 11.88
CA PHE A 139 6.52 -2.43 11.53
C PHE A 139 5.86 -1.11 11.08
N ARG A 140 6.05 -0.01 11.82
CA ARG A 140 5.52 1.31 11.43
C ARG A 140 6.09 1.78 10.11
N LEU A 141 7.41 1.60 9.91
CA LEU A 141 8.08 1.90 8.66
C LEU A 141 7.47 1.09 7.51
N PHE A 142 7.27 -0.22 7.72
CA PHE A 142 6.64 -1.09 6.75
C PHE A 142 5.22 -0.65 6.40
N THR A 143 4.38 -0.43 7.41
CA THR A 143 2.98 -0.05 7.19
C THR A 143 2.85 1.27 6.42
N HIS A 144 3.72 2.24 6.71
CA HIS A 144 3.68 3.55 6.08
C HIS A 144 4.31 3.55 4.67
N ASN A 145 5.50 2.96 4.53
CA ASN A 145 6.32 3.15 3.33
C ASN A 145 6.26 1.99 2.33
N PHE A 146 5.95 0.77 2.77
CA PHE A 146 6.16 -0.44 1.97
C PHE A 146 4.90 -1.28 1.79
N LEU A 147 3.89 -1.07 2.61
CA LEU A 147 2.66 -1.83 2.61
C LEU A 147 1.92 -1.81 1.26
N TRP A 148 1.90 -0.65 0.61
CA TRP A 148 1.29 -0.48 -0.72
C TRP A 148 1.97 -1.30 -1.82
N GLN A 149 3.22 -1.72 -1.60
CA GLN A 149 3.96 -2.50 -2.58
C GLN A 149 3.32 -3.88 -2.78
N ASN A 150 2.65 -4.40 -1.76
CA ASN A 150 2.09 -5.75 -1.68
C ASN A 150 3.13 -6.81 -2.12
N ASP A 151 4.35 -6.67 -1.60
CA ASP A 151 5.49 -7.52 -1.95
C ASP A 151 5.29 -8.97 -1.45
N TRP A 152 5.77 -9.90 -2.27
CA TRP A 152 5.94 -11.31 -1.95
C TRP A 152 7.42 -11.64 -2.09
N PHE A 153 7.89 -12.64 -1.36
CA PHE A 153 9.29 -13.04 -1.46
C PHE A 153 9.44 -14.56 -1.54
N LYS A 154 10.50 -15.00 -2.21
CA LYS A 154 11.00 -16.38 -2.17
C LYS A 154 12.36 -16.40 -1.48
N ILE A 155 12.61 -17.43 -0.68
CA ILE A 155 13.91 -17.65 -0.03
C ILE A 155 14.82 -18.43 -1.01
N GLY A 156 16.07 -18.00 -1.16
CA GLY A 156 17.09 -18.67 -1.95
C GLY A 156 16.99 -18.37 -3.44
N THR A 157 16.54 -19.33 -4.24
CA THR A 157 16.56 -19.25 -5.71
C THR A 157 15.18 -19.42 -6.31
N ILE A 158 14.82 -18.61 -7.30
CA ILE A 158 13.71 -18.89 -8.22
C ILE A 158 14.28 -19.71 -9.37
N SER A 159 13.87 -20.98 -9.47
CA SER A 159 14.31 -21.84 -10.57
C SER A 159 13.82 -21.33 -11.92
N ASN A 160 14.60 -21.60 -12.97
CA ASN A 160 14.20 -21.33 -14.34
C ASN A 160 12.90 -22.03 -14.73
N GLU A 161 12.66 -23.24 -14.24
CA GLU A 161 11.44 -24.03 -14.45
C GLU A 161 10.17 -23.36 -13.93
N SER A 162 10.29 -22.39 -13.03
CA SER A 162 9.16 -21.60 -12.51
C SER A 162 8.91 -20.33 -13.32
N ILE A 163 9.81 -19.93 -14.22
CA ILE A 163 9.66 -18.71 -15.02
C ILE A 163 8.92 -19.05 -16.30
N ILE A 164 7.76 -18.45 -16.52
CA ILE A 164 6.85 -18.77 -17.63
C ILE A 164 7.26 -18.01 -18.88
N SER A 165 7.45 -16.70 -18.72
CA SER A 165 7.62 -15.78 -19.84
C SER A 165 8.23 -14.45 -19.40
N ALA A 166 8.59 -13.65 -20.39
CA ALA A 166 9.05 -12.28 -20.23
C ALA A 166 8.40 -11.38 -21.28
N ARG A 167 8.18 -10.10 -20.92
CA ARG A 167 7.78 -9.03 -21.83
C ARG A 167 8.79 -7.90 -21.73
N GLU A 168 9.18 -7.34 -22.87
CA GLU A 168 10.05 -6.15 -22.87
C GLU A 168 9.27 -4.96 -22.30
N ILE A 169 9.95 -4.15 -21.49
CA ILE A 169 9.44 -2.92 -20.92
C ILE A 169 10.22 -1.76 -21.52
N ILE A 170 9.47 -0.79 -22.05
CA ILE A 170 10.01 0.48 -22.53
C ILE A 170 9.62 1.57 -21.52
N VAL A 171 10.61 2.13 -20.85
CA VAL A 171 10.41 3.31 -19.99
C VAL A 171 10.66 4.55 -20.84
N THR A 172 9.66 5.40 -20.99
CA THR A 172 9.79 6.67 -21.74
C THR A 172 9.62 7.85 -20.80
N ASP A 173 10.31 8.94 -21.10
CA ASP A 173 9.98 10.23 -20.49
C ASP A 173 8.65 10.71 -21.04
N LEU A 174 7.74 11.08 -20.13
CA LEU A 174 6.57 11.86 -20.46
C LEU A 174 7.05 13.28 -20.65
N ASN A 175 7.16 13.69 -21.91
CA ASN A 175 7.54 15.06 -22.26
C ASN A 175 6.37 16.02 -21.98
N TRP A 176 6.26 16.39 -20.69
CA TRP A 176 5.21 17.20 -20.11
C TRP A 176 5.73 18.57 -19.65
N GLU A 177 6.81 19.07 -20.27
CA GLU A 177 7.45 20.34 -19.92
C GLU A 177 6.47 21.52 -19.88
N LEU A 178 5.35 21.45 -20.60
CA LEU A 178 4.30 22.49 -20.62
C LEU A 178 3.19 22.34 -19.57
N MET A 179 3.07 21.20 -18.89
CA MET A 179 2.03 20.96 -17.87
C MET A 179 2.47 21.31 -16.45
N GLY A 180 3.77 21.48 -16.19
CA GLY A 180 4.28 21.87 -14.88
C GLY A 180 3.95 23.32 -14.51
N ARG A 181 3.41 23.56 -13.31
CA ARG A 181 3.31 24.91 -12.72
C ARG A 181 4.62 25.41 -12.11
N SER A 182 5.57 24.51 -11.83
CA SER A 182 6.81 24.82 -11.12
C SER A 182 8.01 24.91 -12.07
N THR A 183 8.71 26.04 -12.04
CA THR A 183 9.97 26.28 -12.75
C THR A 183 11.18 25.61 -12.09
N ASP A 184 11.03 25.07 -10.89
CA ASP A 184 12.18 24.81 -10.02
C ASP A 184 12.58 23.34 -9.93
N VAL A 185 11.81 22.43 -10.54
CA VAL A 185 12.16 21.01 -10.59
C VAL A 185 11.74 20.42 -11.93
N LYS A 186 12.72 20.10 -12.78
CA LYS A 186 12.51 19.19 -13.91
C LYS A 186 12.27 17.78 -13.36
N GLU A 187 11.08 17.53 -12.83
CA GLU A 187 10.64 16.17 -12.52
C GLU A 187 10.37 15.48 -13.85
N ASN A 188 11.26 14.58 -14.25
CA ASN A 188 11.04 13.74 -15.42
C ASN A 188 10.02 12.66 -15.05
N TYR A 189 8.77 12.88 -15.44
CA TYR A 189 7.71 11.89 -15.28
C TYR A 189 8.01 10.72 -16.21
N LYS A 190 8.02 9.50 -15.69
CA LYS A 190 8.25 8.30 -16.51
C LYS A 190 6.92 7.64 -16.86
N ASN A 191 6.73 7.30 -18.13
CA ASN A 191 5.76 6.32 -18.56
C ASN A 191 6.43 4.97 -18.75
N MET A 192 5.63 3.91 -18.74
CA MET A 192 6.10 2.58 -19.01
C MET A 192 5.13 1.87 -19.93
N ILE A 193 5.66 1.35 -21.01
CA ILE A 193 4.94 0.58 -22.01
C ILE A 193 5.45 -0.86 -21.90
N ILE A 194 4.53 -1.79 -21.69
CA ILE A 194 4.82 -3.22 -21.70
C ILE A 194 4.54 -3.72 -23.11
N ASP A 195 5.51 -4.37 -23.74
CA ASP A 195 5.34 -4.95 -25.07
C ASP A 195 4.25 -6.04 -25.05
N ASP A 196 3.40 -6.03 -26.07
CA ASP A 196 2.38 -7.04 -26.30
C ASP A 196 2.99 -8.39 -26.66
N LYS A 197 4.22 -8.40 -27.20
CA LYS A 197 4.97 -9.61 -27.52
C LYS A 197 5.51 -10.27 -26.25
N GLU A 198 4.98 -11.46 -25.97
CA GLU A 198 5.45 -12.32 -24.88
C GLU A 198 6.49 -13.32 -25.39
N ILE A 199 7.60 -13.43 -24.68
CA ILE A 199 8.68 -14.38 -24.94
C ILE A 199 8.51 -15.53 -23.95
N PHE A 200 8.21 -16.72 -24.45
CA PHE A 200 7.98 -17.89 -23.60
C PHE A 200 9.26 -18.65 -23.29
N ASN A 201 9.38 -19.13 -22.05
CA ASN A 201 10.50 -19.93 -21.59
C ASN A 201 10.33 -21.40 -22.02
N VAL A 202 11.28 -21.94 -22.78
CA VAL A 202 11.29 -23.35 -23.19
C VAL A 202 11.61 -24.33 -22.05
N TYR A 203 12.17 -23.84 -20.94
CA TYR A 203 12.50 -24.62 -19.75
C TYR A 203 11.39 -24.60 -18.70
N TYR A 204 10.28 -23.89 -18.92
CA TYR A 204 9.17 -23.81 -17.98
C TYR A 204 8.50 -25.18 -17.80
N ASP A 205 8.27 -25.60 -16.56
CA ASP A 205 7.53 -26.80 -16.23
C ASP A 205 6.14 -26.47 -15.68
N ILE A 206 5.12 -27.15 -16.23
CA ILE A 206 3.72 -26.84 -15.97
C ILE A 206 3.27 -27.56 -14.71
N TRP A 207 3.23 -26.82 -13.61
CA TRP A 207 2.62 -27.29 -12.37
C TRP A 207 1.48 -26.35 -11.97
N ASN A 208 0.45 -26.91 -11.32
CA ASN A 208 -0.65 -26.13 -10.79
C ASN A 208 -0.43 -25.82 -9.31
N THR A 209 0.50 -24.91 -9.03
CA THR A 209 0.84 -24.45 -7.69
C THR A 209 0.39 -23.01 -7.47
N THR A 210 0.39 -22.58 -6.22
CA THR A 210 0.09 -21.21 -5.79
C THR A 210 1.05 -20.80 -4.69
N GLY A 211 1.13 -19.51 -4.38
CA GLY A 211 1.86 -18.98 -3.23
C GLY A 211 1.49 -19.65 -1.90
N ASN A 212 2.34 -19.49 -0.89
CA ASN A 212 2.00 -19.97 0.44
C ASN A 212 0.90 -19.10 1.05
N VAL A 213 -0.21 -19.72 1.45
CA VAL A 213 -1.31 -19.01 2.13
C VAL A 213 -0.93 -18.58 3.54
N LYS A 214 0.02 -19.28 4.17
CA LYS A 214 0.52 -19.03 5.52
C LYS A 214 1.63 -17.98 5.50
N PRO A 215 1.75 -17.17 6.56
CA PRO A 215 2.92 -16.31 6.74
C PRO A 215 4.19 -17.16 6.86
N TRP A 216 5.34 -16.58 6.49
CA TRP A 216 6.61 -17.17 6.85
C TRP A 216 6.81 -17.04 8.36
N ASN A 217 7.46 -18.03 8.97
CA ASN A 217 7.86 -18.00 10.38
C ASN A 217 9.38 -17.80 10.43
N PRO A 218 9.85 -16.56 10.30
CA PRO A 218 11.28 -16.26 10.40
C PRO A 218 11.86 -16.75 11.73
N PRO A 219 13.14 -17.16 11.75
CA PRO A 219 13.87 -17.35 13.01
C PRO A 219 13.86 -16.04 13.82
N GLU A 220 13.87 -16.14 15.16
CA GLU A 220 13.89 -14.97 16.04
C GLU A 220 14.97 -13.99 15.60
N PRO A 221 14.64 -12.69 15.51
CA PRO A 221 15.52 -11.76 14.84
C PRO A 221 16.71 -11.54 15.76
N ASN A 222 17.93 -11.76 15.25
CA ASN A 222 19.14 -11.53 16.03
C ASN A 222 19.45 -10.03 16.06
N LEU A 223 18.57 -9.26 16.70
CA LEU A 223 18.63 -7.79 16.73
C LEU A 223 19.85 -7.28 17.48
N LYS A 224 20.35 -8.06 18.46
CA LYS A 224 21.64 -7.83 19.13
C LYS A 224 22.78 -7.69 18.13
N LYS A 225 22.79 -8.46 17.02
CA LYS A 225 23.83 -8.35 15.98
C LYS A 225 23.89 -6.96 15.32
N TYR A 226 22.79 -6.20 15.31
CA TYR A 226 22.73 -4.86 14.71
C TYR A 226 22.80 -3.74 15.75
N LEU A 227 22.39 -4.01 16.99
CA LEU A 227 22.36 -3.02 18.09
C LEU A 227 23.63 -3.05 18.96
N GLU A 228 24.14 -4.23 19.28
CA GLU A 228 25.29 -4.46 20.15
C GLU A 228 26.58 -4.53 19.34
N SER A 229 26.86 -3.50 18.52
CA SER A 229 28.20 -3.31 17.94
C SER A 229 29.24 -2.87 18.99
N ASP A 230 29.22 -3.48 20.18
CA ASP A 230 30.24 -3.31 21.21
C ASP A 230 31.51 -4.10 20.83
N TYR A 231 32.31 -3.46 19.98
CA TYR A 231 33.74 -3.18 20.11
C TYR A 231 34.81 -4.28 20.24
N ASP A 232 34.52 -5.56 20.50
CA ASP A 232 35.59 -6.55 20.79
C ASP A 232 35.65 -7.77 19.83
N ASP A 233 34.86 -7.81 18.76
CA ASP A 233 35.02 -8.82 17.71
C ASP A 233 36.07 -8.33 16.66
N PRO A 234 37.24 -8.97 16.53
CA PRO A 234 38.25 -8.59 15.55
C PRO A 234 37.77 -8.69 14.09
N ASP A 235 36.71 -9.45 13.81
CA ASP A 235 36.05 -9.49 12.49
C ASP A 235 35.00 -8.38 12.31
N ALA A 236 34.56 -7.72 13.40
CA ALA A 236 33.70 -6.55 13.36
C ALA A 236 34.47 -5.26 13.03
N ASP A 237 35.80 -5.27 12.98
CA ASP A 237 36.60 -4.10 12.63
C ASP A 237 36.38 -3.66 11.18
N GLU A 238 36.11 -4.55 10.22
CA GLU A 238 35.78 -4.13 8.85
C GLU A 238 34.39 -3.48 8.77
N LEU A 239 33.39 -4.02 9.46
CA LEU A 239 32.05 -3.44 9.49
C LEU A 239 32.03 -2.12 10.26
N THR A 240 32.75 -2.05 11.37
CA THR A 240 32.83 -0.88 12.24
C THR A 240 33.68 0.22 11.59
N VAL A 241 34.73 -0.11 10.84
CA VAL A 241 35.45 0.85 9.98
C VAL A 241 34.56 1.32 8.84
N TYR A 242 33.69 0.44 8.28
CA TYR A 242 32.73 0.81 7.24
C TYR A 242 31.65 1.78 7.75
N TYR A 243 31.12 1.57 8.96
CA TYR A 243 30.13 2.46 9.58
C TYR A 243 30.73 3.71 10.26
N LYS A 244 31.93 3.65 10.85
CA LYS A 244 32.62 4.81 11.47
C LYS A 244 33.24 5.76 10.45
N LYS A 245 33.66 5.30 9.26
CA LYS A 245 34.12 6.20 8.17
C LYS A 245 32.98 6.97 7.52
N MET A 246 31.71 6.65 7.80
CA MET A 246 30.57 7.52 7.49
C MET A 246 30.50 8.65 8.54
N GLU A 247 31.49 9.55 8.54
CA GLU A 247 31.50 10.73 9.42
C GLU A 247 30.22 11.56 9.26
N LYS A 248 29.66 11.98 10.41
CA LYS A 248 28.57 12.95 10.63
C LYS A 248 27.63 13.19 9.43
N PRO A 249 26.40 12.63 9.43
CA PRO A 249 25.44 12.93 8.38
C PRO A 249 25.12 14.42 8.38
N LYS A 250 25.52 15.14 7.33
CA LYS A 250 24.90 16.43 7.01
C LYS A 250 23.42 16.15 6.74
N PRO A 251 22.47 16.92 7.31
CA PRO A 251 21.04 16.70 7.08
C PRO A 251 20.75 16.96 5.60
N VAL A 252 20.67 15.90 4.81
CA VAL A 252 20.32 16.00 3.39
C VAL A 252 18.80 16.15 3.31
N LEU A 253 18.39 17.40 3.12
CA LEU A 253 17.04 17.90 2.87
C LEU A 253 16.36 17.37 1.59
N TYR A 254 16.93 16.35 0.93
CA TYR A 254 16.48 15.84 -0.38
C TYR A 254 15.86 14.44 -0.35
N LEU A 255 15.64 13.88 0.85
CA LEU A 255 15.19 12.49 1.03
C LEU A 255 13.68 12.26 0.83
N SER A 256 12.88 13.31 0.63
CA SER A 256 11.43 13.20 0.42
C SER A 256 11.00 12.93 -1.03
N ARG A 257 11.93 12.95 -1.98
CA ARG A 257 11.59 12.86 -3.43
C ARG A 257 11.82 11.51 -4.08
N SER A 258 12.30 10.51 -3.36
CA SER A 258 12.52 9.17 -3.91
C SER A 258 12.04 8.13 -2.92
N TYR A 259 10.83 7.63 -3.18
CA TYR A 259 10.27 6.46 -2.51
C TYR A 259 11.31 5.34 -2.51
N TRP A 260 11.61 4.84 -1.32
CA TRP A 260 12.40 3.64 -1.18
C TRP A 260 11.61 2.48 -1.77
N ASN A 261 12.23 1.76 -2.69
CA ASN A 261 11.75 0.48 -3.19
C ASN A 261 12.86 -0.55 -2.92
N LEU A 262 12.50 -1.72 -2.40
CA LEU A 262 13.36 -2.89 -2.26
C LEU A 262 14.16 -3.20 -3.55
N ASN A 263 13.61 -2.87 -4.72
CA ASN A 263 14.24 -3.06 -6.02
C ASN A 263 15.20 -1.94 -6.49
N SER A 264 15.29 -0.79 -5.79
CA SER A 264 16.08 0.37 -6.22
C SER A 264 17.61 0.17 -6.25
N MET A 265 18.09 -1.01 -5.85
CA MET A 265 19.50 -1.43 -5.98
C MET A 265 19.77 -2.39 -7.16
N LEU A 266 18.77 -2.75 -7.98
CA LEU A 266 18.92 -3.72 -9.08
C LEU A 266 19.64 -3.18 -10.32
N SER A 267 19.84 -1.87 -10.44
CA SER A 267 20.24 -1.25 -11.71
C SER A 267 21.75 -1.16 -11.98
N SER A 268 22.61 -1.20 -10.96
CA SER A 268 24.07 -1.34 -11.15
C SER A 268 24.45 -2.75 -10.75
N VAL A 269 24.48 -3.72 -11.66
CA VAL A 269 25.74 -4.41 -12.02
C VAL A 269 25.44 -5.32 -13.24
N THR A 270 26.23 -5.23 -14.30
CA THR A 270 26.44 -6.34 -15.24
C THR A 270 27.17 -7.44 -14.48
N PRO A 271 26.75 -8.72 -14.53
CA PRO A 271 27.44 -9.76 -13.77
C PRO A 271 28.92 -9.77 -14.14
N THR A 272 29.79 -9.46 -13.18
CA THR A 272 31.20 -9.84 -13.29
C THR A 272 31.23 -11.36 -13.24
N PRO A 273 31.95 -12.05 -14.16
CA PRO A 273 32.01 -13.51 -14.16
C PRO A 273 32.38 -14.03 -12.77
N SER A 274 31.79 -15.16 -12.36
CA SER A 274 32.18 -15.87 -11.14
C SER A 274 33.71 -15.97 -11.05
N LEU A 275 34.31 -15.73 -9.89
CA LEU A 275 35.76 -15.84 -9.69
C LEU A 275 36.35 -17.17 -10.24
N GLN A 276 35.56 -18.25 -10.26
CA GLN A 276 35.95 -19.54 -10.85
C GLN A 276 36.15 -19.53 -12.38
N GLN A 277 35.60 -18.56 -13.11
CA GLN A 277 35.84 -18.37 -14.55
C GLN A 277 37.09 -17.53 -14.83
N LEU A 278 37.60 -16.78 -13.85
CA LEU A 278 38.82 -15.98 -13.96
C LEU A 278 40.07 -16.72 -13.42
N GLU A 279 39.89 -17.86 -12.74
CA GLU A 279 40.99 -18.70 -12.23
C GLU A 279 41.65 -19.60 -13.29
N LEU A 280 41.12 -19.66 -14.53
CA LEU A 280 41.69 -20.48 -15.60
C LEU A 280 42.61 -19.72 -16.58
N GLU A 281 42.78 -18.40 -16.43
CA GLU A 281 43.65 -17.60 -17.29
C GLU A 281 44.40 -16.49 -16.52
N ARG A 282 45.29 -16.82 -15.56
CA ARG A 282 46.18 -15.82 -14.95
C ARG A 282 47.53 -16.38 -14.47
N ASP A 283 48.49 -16.40 -15.39
CA ASP A 283 49.89 -16.09 -15.07
C ASP A 283 50.15 -14.66 -15.64
N ASP A 284 50.75 -13.77 -14.84
CA ASP A 284 51.34 -12.48 -15.27
C ASP A 284 50.47 -11.21 -15.48
N LEU A 285 49.54 -10.87 -14.58
CA LEU A 285 49.02 -9.48 -14.50
C LEU A 285 48.94 -8.97 -13.06
N GLU A 286 49.78 -7.97 -12.73
CA GLU A 286 49.71 -7.19 -11.50
C GLU A 286 48.34 -6.50 -11.40
N LEU A 287 47.62 -6.75 -10.30
CA LEU A 287 46.35 -6.09 -10.00
C LEU A 287 46.58 -4.59 -9.68
N PRO A 288 45.73 -3.67 -10.17
CA PRO A 288 45.80 -2.27 -9.78
C PRO A 288 45.58 -2.12 -8.28
N LYS A 289 46.30 -1.19 -7.65
CA LYS A 289 46.12 -0.90 -6.23
C LYS A 289 44.77 -0.24 -6.04
N ILE A 290 44.05 -0.64 -4.99
CA ILE A 290 42.77 -0.06 -4.55
C ILE A 290 42.80 1.48 -4.42
N SER A 291 43.99 2.08 -4.29
CA SER A 291 44.20 3.54 -4.31
C SER A 291 43.77 4.22 -5.60
N ASP A 292 43.70 3.51 -6.72
CA ASP A 292 43.52 4.10 -8.04
C ASP A 292 42.03 4.31 -8.40
N TYR A 293 41.12 3.79 -7.56
CA TYR A 293 39.66 3.97 -7.69
C TYR A 293 39.10 5.07 -6.78
N LYS A 294 39.95 5.88 -6.15
CA LYS A 294 39.53 6.84 -5.12
C LYS A 294 38.79 8.06 -5.68
N GLU A 295 39.10 8.49 -6.91
CA GLU A 295 38.48 9.68 -7.52
C GLU A 295 37.14 9.39 -8.22
N ASP A 296 36.90 8.16 -8.72
CA ASP A 296 35.61 7.76 -9.30
C ASP A 296 34.52 7.46 -8.25
N LEU A 297 34.90 7.33 -6.97
CA LEU A 297 33.99 7.08 -5.86
C LEU A 297 33.40 8.37 -5.25
N GLU A 298 33.99 9.55 -5.51
CA GLU A 298 33.51 10.83 -4.94
C GLU A 298 32.21 11.34 -5.62
N GLY A 299 31.84 10.80 -6.77
CA GLY A 299 30.57 11.13 -7.47
C GLY A 299 29.35 10.32 -7.04
N PHE A 300 29.53 9.27 -6.22
CA PHE A 300 28.46 8.37 -5.79
C PHE A 300 28.18 8.58 -4.31
N ASN A 301 27.11 9.33 -4.01
CA ASN A 301 26.64 9.58 -2.64
C ASN A 301 26.59 8.28 -1.82
N HIS A 302 27.60 8.12 -0.97
CA HIS A 302 27.67 7.20 0.14
C HIS A 302 26.53 7.50 1.13
N CYS A 303 26.12 6.49 1.90
CA CYS A 303 25.29 6.57 3.12
C CYS A 303 23.75 6.52 2.96
N ASN A 304 23.19 5.30 2.95
CA ASN A 304 21.74 5.08 3.14
C ASN A 304 21.43 4.16 4.34
N VAL A 305 22.27 3.16 4.65
CA VAL A 305 22.04 2.26 5.80
C VAL A 305 22.27 2.98 7.14
N ALA A 306 23.29 3.83 7.25
CA ALA A 306 23.53 4.65 8.44
C ALA A 306 22.41 5.68 8.67
N ASN A 307 21.77 6.19 7.61
CA ASN A 307 20.62 7.09 7.73
C ASN A 307 19.37 6.34 8.22
N VAL A 308 19.13 5.10 7.78
CA VAL A 308 18.00 4.31 8.28
C VAL A 308 18.24 3.84 9.71
N LEU A 309 19.45 3.41 10.09
CA LEU A 309 19.80 3.12 11.50
C LEU A 309 19.72 4.40 12.36
N TYR A 310 20.23 5.53 11.87
CA TYR A 310 20.07 6.83 12.51
C TYR A 310 18.61 7.26 12.55
N GLN A 311 17.76 6.93 11.58
CA GLN A 311 16.34 7.27 11.57
C GLN A 311 15.54 6.38 12.51
N VAL A 312 15.78 5.06 12.52
CA VAL A 312 15.16 4.11 13.46
C VAL A 312 15.58 4.42 14.89
N HIS A 313 16.84 4.82 15.11
CA HIS A 313 17.35 5.22 16.43
C HIS A 313 16.91 6.64 16.84
N ASN A 314 16.86 7.63 15.92
CA ASN A 314 16.37 8.99 16.22
C ASN A 314 14.85 9.16 16.11
N TRP A 315 14.11 8.18 15.61
CA TRP A 315 12.66 8.12 15.80
C TRP A 315 12.29 8.08 17.29
N GLU A 316 13.20 7.64 18.16
CA GLU A 316 13.04 7.72 19.62
C GLU A 316 13.28 9.13 20.18
N LEU A 317 14.00 10.02 19.48
CA LEU A 317 14.50 11.29 20.03
C LEU A 317 13.83 12.54 19.44
N ASN A 318 13.16 12.44 18.29
CA ASN A 318 12.36 13.52 17.72
C ASN A 318 11.01 12.99 17.28
N ASP A 319 9.95 13.65 17.76
CA ASP A 319 8.53 13.53 17.39
C ASP A 319 8.36 12.88 16.00
N SER A 320 8.21 11.55 15.93
CA SER A 320 8.16 10.79 14.67
C SER A 320 7.03 11.29 13.76
N ASP A 321 5.99 11.84 14.39
CA ASP A 321 4.88 12.49 13.74
C ASP A 321 5.28 13.78 13.02
N SER A 322 6.27 14.53 13.51
CA SER A 322 6.77 15.74 12.86
C SER A 322 7.42 15.48 11.50
N ARG A 323 8.07 14.32 11.32
CA ARG A 323 8.70 13.94 10.05
C ARG A 323 7.70 13.35 9.07
N ILE A 324 6.80 12.49 9.53
CA ILE A 324 5.68 12.03 8.70
C ILE A 324 4.89 13.27 8.24
N ARG A 325 4.63 14.23 9.13
CA ARG A 325 4.04 15.53 8.74
C ARG A 325 4.84 16.26 7.66
N LYS A 326 6.17 16.20 7.69
CA LYS A 326 7.00 16.79 6.64
C LYS A 326 6.86 16.08 5.29
N ASP A 327 6.83 14.75 5.27
CA ASP A 327 6.59 14.00 4.03
C ASP A 327 5.15 14.25 3.52
N LEU A 328 4.20 14.51 4.43
CA LEU A 328 2.85 14.94 4.11
C LEU A 328 2.77 16.40 3.65
N ASP A 329 3.68 17.28 4.09
CA ASP A 329 3.80 18.66 3.61
C ASP A 329 4.25 18.70 2.14
N ASP A 330 4.92 17.63 1.67
CA ASP A 330 5.32 17.45 0.27
C ASP A 330 4.19 16.88 -0.62
N ILE A 331 3.04 16.52 -0.04
CA ILE A 331 1.86 16.13 -0.82
C ILE A 331 1.31 17.35 -1.54
N GLU A 332 1.36 17.31 -2.86
CA GLU A 332 0.75 18.34 -3.68
C GLU A 332 -0.72 18.04 -3.89
N PHE A 333 -1.53 18.89 -3.30
CA PHE A 333 -2.96 18.86 -3.49
C PHE A 333 -3.37 19.50 -4.80
N SER A 334 -4.35 18.89 -5.47
CA SER A 334 -4.92 19.39 -6.71
C SER A 334 -6.43 19.47 -6.62
N ASP A 335 -6.98 20.46 -7.35
CA ASP A 335 -8.37 20.39 -7.77
C ASP A 335 -8.55 19.22 -8.76
N ILE A 336 -9.69 18.53 -8.67
CA ILE A 336 -10.09 17.50 -9.63
C ILE A 336 -11.08 18.11 -10.61
N ILE A 337 -10.65 18.21 -11.88
CA ILE A 337 -11.45 18.72 -12.98
C ILE A 337 -11.75 17.57 -13.93
N PHE A 338 -13.03 17.29 -14.13
CA PHE A 338 -13.52 16.39 -15.15
C PHE A 338 -13.98 17.16 -16.38
N THR A 339 -13.93 16.52 -17.55
CA THR A 339 -14.48 17.07 -18.79
C THR A 339 -15.07 15.97 -19.65
N ASN A 340 -16.02 16.33 -20.51
CA ASN A 340 -16.50 15.41 -21.53
C ASN A 340 -15.51 15.35 -22.71
N LYS A 341 -15.66 14.34 -23.57
CA LYS A 341 -14.76 14.11 -24.72
C LYS A 341 -14.62 15.33 -25.65
N SER A 342 -15.65 16.17 -25.76
CA SER A 342 -15.65 17.37 -26.61
C SER A 342 -15.09 18.62 -25.94
N PHE A 343 -14.66 18.55 -24.67
CA PHE A 343 -14.20 19.68 -23.86
C PHE A 343 -15.21 20.83 -23.73
N THR A 344 -16.48 20.59 -24.05
CA THR A 344 -17.52 21.62 -24.01
C THR A 344 -18.02 21.89 -22.60
N ARG A 345 -17.83 20.92 -21.69
CA ARG A 345 -18.21 21.02 -20.28
C ARG A 345 -17.04 20.64 -19.40
N LYS A 346 -16.76 21.47 -18.40
CA LYS A 346 -15.79 21.20 -17.34
C LYS A 346 -16.50 21.18 -16.00
N TYR A 347 -16.15 20.20 -15.19
CA TYR A 347 -16.76 19.92 -13.91
C TYR A 347 -15.68 19.93 -12.84
N LYS A 348 -15.87 20.72 -11.79
CA LYS A 348 -15.03 20.64 -10.59
C LYS A 348 -15.70 19.72 -9.57
N VAL A 349 -14.92 18.83 -8.97
CA VAL A 349 -15.41 17.98 -7.87
C VAL A 349 -15.85 18.85 -6.69
N ASN A 350 -17.06 18.60 -6.21
CA ASN A 350 -17.62 19.20 -5.02
C ASN A 350 -17.98 18.09 -4.03
N PHE A 351 -17.29 18.09 -2.90
CA PHE A 351 -17.53 17.10 -1.86
C PHE A 351 -18.56 17.63 -0.86
N GLN A 352 -19.63 16.88 -0.63
CA GLN A 352 -20.63 17.22 0.37
C GLN A 352 -20.79 16.09 1.40
N VAL A 353 -20.66 16.46 2.68
CA VAL A 353 -21.08 15.59 3.78
C VAL A 353 -22.47 16.01 4.22
N LEU A 354 -23.38 15.05 4.23
CA LEU A 354 -24.73 15.21 4.74
C LEU A 354 -24.72 15.07 6.26
N ASP A 355 -25.66 15.74 6.94
CA ASP A 355 -25.83 15.67 8.40
C ASP A 355 -26.10 14.24 8.93
N ASN A 356 -26.55 13.34 8.06
CA ASN A 356 -26.78 11.93 8.37
C ASN A 356 -25.52 11.06 8.20
N GLY A 357 -24.35 11.69 8.04
CA GLY A 357 -23.02 11.11 7.77
C GLY A 357 -22.89 10.31 6.49
N GLY A 358 -23.92 10.32 5.63
CA GLY A 358 -23.73 10.04 4.22
C GLY A 358 -22.83 11.12 3.62
N SER A 359 -21.93 10.73 2.73
CA SER A 359 -21.19 11.68 1.91
C SER A 359 -21.40 11.31 0.45
N PHE A 360 -21.55 12.32 -0.39
CA PHE A 360 -21.62 12.12 -1.83
C PHE A 360 -20.68 13.08 -2.53
N ILE A 361 -20.23 12.63 -3.69
CA ILE A 361 -19.39 13.42 -4.57
C ILE A 361 -20.28 13.96 -5.68
N GLY A 362 -20.47 15.27 -5.64
CA GLY A 362 -21.14 16.04 -6.68
C GLY A 362 -20.11 16.66 -7.63
N LEU A 363 -20.57 17.04 -8.81
CA LEU A 363 -19.81 17.85 -9.74
C LEU A 363 -20.46 19.22 -9.88
N LYS A 364 -19.66 20.29 -9.85
CA LYS A 364 -20.10 21.65 -10.18
C LYS A 364 -19.60 22.04 -11.56
N LEU A 365 -20.50 22.52 -12.42
CA LEU A 365 -20.16 22.96 -13.77
C LEU A 365 -19.42 24.31 -13.72
N LEU A 366 -18.27 24.43 -14.40
CA LEU A 366 -17.43 25.63 -14.38
C LEU A 366 -17.84 26.72 -15.39
N SER A 367 -18.71 26.41 -16.35
CA SER A 367 -19.12 27.38 -17.40
C SER A 367 -20.13 28.43 -16.90
N ASP A 368 -20.71 28.27 -15.71
CA ASP A 368 -21.59 29.27 -15.10
C ASP A 368 -20.79 30.35 -14.40
N SER A 369 -20.25 31.29 -15.18
CA SER A 369 -19.47 32.47 -14.75
C SER A 369 -20.16 33.39 -13.73
N ARG A 370 -21.46 33.16 -13.44
CA ARG A 370 -22.21 33.85 -12.38
C ARG A 370 -22.13 33.18 -11.00
N SER A 371 -21.58 31.97 -10.89
CA SER A 371 -21.70 31.14 -9.68
C SER A 371 -20.48 31.12 -8.75
N GLU A 372 -19.39 31.83 -9.09
CA GLU A 372 -18.22 31.95 -8.20
C GLU A 372 -18.48 32.88 -6.99
N VAL A 373 -19.39 33.85 -7.12
CA VAL A 373 -19.64 34.86 -6.07
C VAL A 373 -20.56 34.34 -4.94
N GLU A 374 -21.41 33.34 -5.20
CA GLU A 374 -22.38 32.83 -4.22
C GLU A 374 -21.92 31.58 -3.43
N LEU A 375 -20.76 30.99 -3.78
CA LEU A 375 -20.21 29.82 -3.09
C LEU A 375 -19.84 30.06 -1.61
N SER A 376 -19.74 31.31 -1.18
CA SER A 376 -19.33 31.68 0.19
C SER A 376 -20.41 31.52 1.27
N LYS A 377 -21.66 31.16 0.91
CA LYS A 377 -22.80 31.16 1.85
C LYS A 377 -23.34 29.78 2.25
N SER A 378 -22.86 28.68 1.65
CA SER A 378 -23.27 27.35 2.10
C SER A 378 -22.50 26.95 3.37
N PRO A 379 -23.14 26.42 4.42
CA PRO A 379 -22.47 25.93 5.62
C PRO A 379 -21.64 24.65 5.40
N THR A 380 -21.61 24.10 4.19
CA THR A 380 -20.84 22.90 3.84
C THR A 380 -19.36 23.23 3.62
N LYS A 381 -18.47 22.61 4.40
CA LYS A 381 -17.01 22.72 4.22
C LYS A 381 -16.63 22.09 2.88
N GLN A 382 -16.17 22.90 1.94
CA GLN A 382 -15.65 22.42 0.66
C GLN A 382 -14.28 21.77 0.90
N LEU A 383 -14.11 20.51 0.50
CA LEU A 383 -12.79 19.88 0.42
C LEU A 383 -12.19 20.26 -0.93
N THR A 384 -11.05 20.92 -0.90
CA THR A 384 -10.35 21.36 -2.12
C THR A 384 -9.09 20.56 -2.37
N SER A 385 -8.57 19.93 -1.32
CA SER A 385 -7.27 19.27 -1.36
C SER A 385 -7.44 17.78 -1.63
N SER A 386 -7.16 17.36 -2.88
CA SER A 386 -7.17 15.95 -3.27
C SER A 386 -5.82 15.49 -3.80
N TYR A 387 -5.54 14.21 -3.65
CA TYR A 387 -4.31 13.57 -4.12
C TYR A 387 -4.58 12.09 -4.46
N TYR A 388 -3.69 11.48 -5.24
CA TYR A 388 -3.74 10.05 -5.52
C TYR A 388 -2.69 9.34 -4.68
N ASP A 389 -3.13 8.43 -3.81
CA ASP A 389 -2.24 7.83 -2.83
C ASP A 389 -1.62 6.49 -3.27
N ALA A 390 -0.71 6.00 -2.44
CA ALA A 390 0.05 4.77 -2.68
C ALA A 390 -0.83 3.53 -2.81
N PHE A 391 -2.03 3.56 -2.24
CA PHE A 391 -3.00 2.46 -2.31
C PHE A 391 -3.97 2.60 -3.49
N SER A 392 -3.62 3.43 -4.47
CA SER A 392 -4.42 3.71 -5.66
C SER A 392 -5.76 4.38 -5.34
N ARG A 393 -5.87 5.18 -4.27
CA ARG A 393 -7.11 5.88 -3.90
C ARG A 393 -7.03 7.35 -4.28
N ILE A 394 -8.17 7.92 -4.69
CA ILE A 394 -8.32 9.37 -4.82
C ILE A 394 -8.79 9.89 -3.46
N SER A 395 -7.88 10.52 -2.74
CA SER A 395 -7.97 10.79 -1.31
C SER A 395 -8.11 12.30 -1.04
N PHE A 396 -8.87 12.66 -0.01
CA PHE A 396 -9.06 14.05 0.44
C PHE A 396 -8.51 14.23 1.85
N SER A 397 -7.75 15.31 2.09
CA SER A 397 -7.06 15.57 3.37
C SER A 397 -7.76 16.59 4.27
N ASP A 398 -8.61 17.47 3.72
CA ASP A 398 -9.17 18.61 4.48
C ASP A 398 -10.27 18.20 5.49
N TYR A 399 -10.59 16.91 5.61
CA TYR A 399 -11.66 16.42 6.46
C TYR A 399 -11.12 15.94 7.81
N LYS A 400 -11.99 15.85 8.82
CA LYS A 400 -11.62 15.40 10.17
C LYS A 400 -11.02 13.98 10.16
N TYR A 401 -11.35 13.22 9.13
CA TYR A 401 -10.88 11.87 8.88
C TYR A 401 -10.59 11.73 7.39
N PRO A 402 -9.64 10.88 7.01
CA PRO A 402 -9.31 10.62 5.62
C PRO A 402 -10.51 9.99 4.89
N VAL A 403 -10.94 10.60 3.79
CA VAL A 403 -12.01 10.07 2.93
C VAL A 403 -11.51 9.91 1.51
N SER A 404 -12.04 8.93 0.78
CA SER A 404 -11.66 8.64 -0.60
C SER A 404 -12.88 8.62 -1.51
N VAL A 405 -12.64 8.87 -2.80
CA VAL A 405 -13.63 8.62 -3.85
C VAL A 405 -13.90 7.12 -3.92
N SER A 406 -15.15 6.75 -3.77
CA SER A 406 -15.58 5.36 -3.82
C SER A 406 -16.74 5.16 -4.79
N PHE A 407 -16.93 3.92 -5.20
CA PHE A 407 -18.08 3.49 -5.98
C PHE A 407 -18.76 2.31 -5.30
N GLY A 408 -20.08 2.17 -5.42
CA GLY A 408 -20.76 0.99 -4.88
C GLY A 408 -22.14 1.30 -4.32
N PRO A 409 -22.75 0.32 -3.63
CA PRO A 409 -24.01 0.54 -2.94
C PRO A 409 -23.74 1.53 -1.80
N ILE A 410 -24.10 2.80 -2.01
CA ILE A 410 -24.20 3.77 -0.90
C ILE A 410 -25.06 3.11 0.16
N ILE A 411 -24.68 3.25 1.44
CA ILE A 411 -25.11 2.58 2.70
C ILE A 411 -26.62 2.19 2.83
N ASN A 412 -27.51 2.65 1.94
CA ASN A 412 -28.93 2.33 1.89
C ASN A 412 -29.45 1.73 0.55
N GLN A 413 -28.60 1.42 -0.43
CA GLN A 413 -28.97 0.86 -1.74
C GLN A 413 -28.15 -0.39 -2.07
N PHE A 414 -28.29 -1.44 -1.26
CA PHE A 414 -27.62 -2.74 -1.45
C PHE A 414 -28.24 -3.54 -2.60
N ASN A 415 -28.22 -3.00 -3.82
CA ASN A 415 -28.37 -3.80 -5.02
C ASN A 415 -27.02 -3.89 -5.74
N LEU A 416 -26.17 -4.81 -5.28
CA LEU A 416 -24.86 -5.11 -5.89
C LEU A 416 -24.97 -5.62 -7.34
N ASN A 417 -26.18 -5.97 -7.79
CA ASN A 417 -26.48 -6.35 -9.17
C ASN A 417 -26.96 -5.17 -10.02
N SER A 418 -27.03 -3.96 -9.47
CA SER A 418 -27.26 -2.76 -10.27
C SER A 418 -26.11 -2.57 -11.24
N THR A 419 -26.43 -2.39 -12.52
CA THR A 419 -25.49 -1.91 -13.55
C THR A 419 -25.15 -0.43 -13.37
N ARG A 420 -25.85 0.24 -12.44
CA ARG A 420 -25.65 1.64 -12.10
C ARG A 420 -25.07 1.75 -10.70
N LEU A 421 -23.79 2.09 -10.61
CA LEU A 421 -23.13 2.39 -9.33
C LEU A 421 -22.98 3.88 -9.17
N ARG A 422 -23.43 4.43 -8.05
CA ARG A 422 -23.21 5.84 -7.76
C ARG A 422 -21.81 6.04 -7.20
N ILE A 423 -21.15 7.12 -7.61
CA ILE A 423 -19.91 7.57 -6.99
C ILE A 423 -20.25 8.34 -5.71
N GLY A 424 -19.55 8.01 -4.65
CA GLY A 424 -19.66 8.67 -3.37
C GLY A 424 -18.30 8.74 -2.72
N SER A 425 -18.32 8.77 -1.40
CA SER A 425 -17.11 8.73 -0.61
C SER A 425 -17.28 7.86 0.61
N LEU A 426 -16.17 7.25 1.00
CA LEU A 426 -16.07 6.41 2.18
C LEU A 426 -14.84 6.85 2.97
N ILE A 427 -14.79 6.44 4.23
CA ILE A 427 -13.56 6.55 5.02
C ILE A 427 -12.48 5.74 4.30
N GLN A 428 -11.30 6.33 4.16
CA GLN A 428 -10.18 5.69 3.49
C GLN A 428 -9.91 4.33 4.12
N SER A 429 -9.79 3.31 3.27
CA SER A 429 -9.42 1.96 3.66
C SER A 429 -8.43 1.39 2.66
N VAL A 430 -7.32 0.81 3.12
CA VAL A 430 -6.25 0.30 2.25
C VAL A 430 -6.64 -1.03 1.58
N ASN A 431 -7.59 -1.76 2.18
CA ASN A 431 -8.08 -3.05 1.68
C ASN A 431 -9.45 -2.96 0.99
N ASP A 432 -10.00 -1.77 0.77
CA ASP A 432 -11.29 -1.58 0.09
C ASP A 432 -11.11 -1.31 -1.42
N ASP A 433 -11.31 -2.33 -2.25
CA ASP A 433 -11.21 -2.23 -3.71
C ASP A 433 -12.24 -1.29 -4.34
N PHE A 434 -13.32 -0.93 -3.63
CA PHE A 434 -14.30 0.06 -4.07
C PHE A 434 -13.78 1.51 -4.00
N GLN A 435 -12.60 1.71 -3.41
CA GLN A 435 -11.93 3.01 -3.31
C GLN A 435 -10.73 3.13 -4.25
N LYS A 436 -10.36 2.03 -4.93
CA LYS A 436 -9.14 1.93 -5.73
C LYS A 436 -9.43 2.20 -7.20
N TRP A 437 -8.61 3.05 -7.79
CA TRP A 437 -8.71 3.55 -9.15
C TRP A 437 -7.40 3.36 -9.90
N ASN A 438 -7.49 3.04 -11.18
CA ASN A 438 -6.37 3.06 -12.11
C ASN A 438 -6.59 4.12 -13.18
N TYR A 439 -5.50 4.53 -13.83
CA TYR A 439 -5.51 5.56 -14.86
C TYR A 439 -5.11 4.99 -16.21
N GLN A 440 -5.83 5.39 -17.24
CA GLN A 440 -5.47 5.15 -18.63
C GLN A 440 -5.53 6.47 -19.39
N ILE A 441 -4.47 6.83 -20.14
CA ILE A 441 -4.57 7.96 -21.07
C ILE A 441 -5.54 7.56 -22.17
N TYR A 442 -6.58 8.36 -22.32
CA TYR A 442 -7.57 8.23 -23.37
C TYR A 442 -7.18 9.04 -24.61
N ASP A 443 -6.78 10.29 -24.41
CA ASP A 443 -6.39 11.20 -25.48
C ASP A 443 -5.35 12.20 -24.98
N GLU A 444 -4.48 12.67 -25.88
CA GLU A 444 -3.46 13.68 -25.62
C GLU A 444 -3.55 14.77 -26.68
N VAL A 445 -3.54 16.03 -26.24
CA VAL A 445 -3.40 17.15 -27.17
C VAL A 445 -1.99 17.69 -27.09
N LYS A 446 -1.28 17.55 -28.20
CA LYS A 446 0.10 17.99 -28.37
C LYS A 446 0.15 19.35 -29.05
N ASP A 447 1.13 20.17 -28.66
CA ASP A 447 1.44 21.42 -29.37
C ASP A 447 2.18 21.14 -30.70
N SER A 448 2.65 22.20 -31.36
CA SER A 448 3.43 22.11 -32.60
C SER A 448 4.78 21.40 -32.42
N ASP A 449 5.31 21.37 -31.21
CA ASP A 449 6.62 20.79 -30.87
C ASP A 449 6.48 19.33 -30.39
N GLY A 450 5.25 18.81 -30.33
CA GLY A 450 4.93 17.45 -29.89
C GLY A 450 4.80 17.29 -28.38
N ASN A 451 4.83 18.37 -27.60
CA ASN A 451 4.67 18.34 -26.15
C ASN A 451 3.20 18.21 -25.78
N THR A 452 2.86 17.30 -24.86
CA THR A 452 1.48 17.16 -24.38
C THR A 452 1.12 18.39 -23.54
N THR A 453 0.12 19.16 -24.00
CA THR A 453 -0.40 20.36 -23.31
C THR A 453 -1.57 20.04 -22.39
N ARG A 454 -2.33 18.99 -22.72
CA ARG A 454 -3.43 18.45 -21.93
C ARG A 454 -3.63 16.98 -22.25
N ALA A 455 -4.11 16.23 -21.27
CA ALA A 455 -4.47 14.83 -21.42
C ALA A 455 -5.87 14.56 -20.84
N LEU A 456 -6.62 13.70 -21.52
CA LEU A 456 -7.84 13.09 -21.01
C LEU A 456 -7.48 11.75 -20.40
N ILE A 457 -7.78 11.59 -19.11
CA ILE A 457 -7.48 10.38 -18.37
C ILE A 457 -8.77 9.67 -18.02
N LYS A 458 -8.88 8.40 -18.43
CA LYS A 458 -9.95 7.51 -18.02
C LYS A 458 -9.65 6.95 -16.64
N LEU A 459 -10.64 7.05 -15.74
CA LEU A 459 -10.59 6.42 -14.42
C LEU A 459 -11.20 5.02 -14.52
N LEU A 460 -10.43 4.01 -14.13
CA LEU A 460 -10.84 2.62 -14.18
C LEU A 460 -10.92 2.05 -12.76
N PRO A 461 -12.08 1.55 -12.33
CA PRO A 461 -12.20 0.83 -11.06
C PRO A 461 -11.20 -0.33 -10.98
N VAL A 462 -10.47 -0.51 -9.88
CA VAL A 462 -9.61 -1.70 -9.72
C VAL A 462 -10.46 -2.97 -9.54
N HIS A 463 -11.63 -2.85 -8.90
CA HIS A 463 -12.54 -3.96 -8.66
C HIS A 463 -12.96 -4.65 -9.98
N LYS A 464 -12.57 -5.92 -10.16
CA LYS A 464 -12.68 -6.69 -11.42
C LYS A 464 -14.07 -6.64 -12.08
N LYS A 465 -15.13 -6.77 -11.28
CA LYS A 465 -16.53 -6.74 -11.76
C LYS A 465 -16.90 -5.45 -12.52
N TYR A 466 -16.22 -4.34 -12.22
CA TYR A 466 -16.62 -2.99 -12.65
C TYR A 466 -15.59 -2.31 -13.57
N GLN A 467 -14.49 -2.99 -13.90
CA GLN A 467 -13.43 -2.45 -14.77
C GLN A 467 -13.91 -2.04 -16.18
N ASN A 468 -14.99 -2.64 -16.67
CA ASN A 468 -15.55 -2.32 -18.00
C ASN A 468 -16.54 -1.14 -17.97
N LEU A 469 -16.84 -0.59 -16.79
CA LEU A 469 -17.75 0.54 -16.67
C LEU A 469 -17.02 1.85 -16.96
N GLY A 470 -17.73 2.78 -17.58
CA GLY A 470 -17.27 4.15 -17.78
C GLY A 470 -17.74 5.07 -16.67
N LEU A 471 -16.92 6.05 -16.33
CA LEU A 471 -17.30 7.13 -15.43
C LEU A 471 -18.17 8.14 -16.18
N VAL A 472 -19.37 8.37 -15.66
CA VAL A 472 -20.35 9.27 -16.28
C VAL A 472 -20.90 10.27 -15.30
N VAL A 473 -21.41 11.37 -15.84
CA VAL A 473 -22.20 12.35 -15.11
C VAL A 473 -23.61 12.40 -15.70
N ARG A 474 -24.62 12.60 -14.85
CA ARG A 474 -25.97 12.93 -15.33
C ARG A 474 -25.99 14.39 -15.80
N LYS A 475 -26.56 14.68 -16.97
CA LYS A 475 -26.66 16.03 -17.54
C LYS A 475 -27.64 16.94 -16.80
N GLU A 476 -28.52 16.37 -15.99
CA GLU A 476 -29.47 17.08 -15.13
C GLU A 476 -28.97 17.13 -13.70
N LYS A 477 -29.20 18.27 -13.02
CA LYS A 477 -28.89 18.47 -11.61
C LYS A 477 -29.73 17.54 -10.74
N TRP A 478 -29.20 17.19 -9.57
CA TRP A 478 -29.93 16.38 -8.59
C TRP A 478 -30.79 17.27 -7.69
N ASN A 479 -32.12 17.24 -7.88
CA ASN A 479 -33.08 18.03 -7.10
C ASN A 479 -32.70 19.54 -7.08
N ASP A 480 -32.93 20.22 -5.95
CA ASP A 480 -32.55 21.62 -5.72
C ASP A 480 -31.06 21.81 -5.40
N THR A 481 -30.21 20.79 -5.59
CA THR A 481 -28.76 20.95 -5.44
C THR A 481 -28.14 21.40 -6.75
N ASP A 482 -27.12 22.25 -6.69
CA ASP A 482 -26.35 22.67 -7.86
C ASP A 482 -25.38 21.60 -8.38
N ASP A 483 -25.44 20.39 -7.81
CA ASP A 483 -24.51 19.31 -8.08
C ASP A 483 -25.05 18.33 -9.12
N TYR A 484 -24.15 17.90 -10.00
CA TYR A 484 -24.38 16.82 -10.95
C TYR A 484 -23.85 15.49 -10.37
N PRO A 485 -24.69 14.46 -10.23
CA PRO A 485 -24.29 13.18 -9.66
C PRO A 485 -23.46 12.37 -10.66
N MET A 486 -22.46 11.67 -10.13
CA MET A 486 -21.56 10.79 -10.88
C MET A 486 -21.93 9.31 -10.72
N TYR A 487 -21.70 8.53 -11.76
CA TYR A 487 -21.96 7.08 -11.77
C TYR A 487 -20.88 6.31 -12.53
N LEU A 488 -20.78 5.01 -12.26
CA LEU A 488 -20.18 4.03 -13.16
C LEU A 488 -21.29 3.27 -13.88
N LEU A 489 -21.31 3.36 -15.21
CA LEU A 489 -22.31 2.73 -16.08
C LEU A 489 -21.64 1.93 -17.21
N ASN A 490 -22.36 0.98 -17.79
CA ASN A 490 -21.94 0.39 -19.06
C ASN A 490 -22.03 1.47 -20.16
N LEU A 491 -20.96 1.67 -20.93
CA LEU A 491 -20.90 2.69 -21.97
C LEU A 491 -21.92 2.46 -23.10
N GLU A 492 -22.35 1.21 -23.32
CA GLU A 492 -23.44 0.90 -24.26
C GLU A 492 -24.78 1.46 -23.77
N ASP A 493 -25.06 1.37 -22.47
CA ASP A 493 -26.27 1.95 -21.86
C ASP A 493 -26.25 3.47 -21.98
N VAL A 494 -25.08 4.08 -21.77
CA VAL A 494 -24.87 5.54 -21.86
C VAL A 494 -25.11 6.04 -23.28
N ALA A 495 -24.70 5.29 -24.31
CA ALA A 495 -24.97 5.65 -25.70
C ALA A 495 -26.46 5.65 -26.05
N SER A 496 -27.29 4.93 -25.29
CA SER A 496 -28.74 4.85 -25.48
C SER A 496 -29.54 5.83 -24.60
N ASP A 497 -28.92 6.43 -23.57
CA ASP A 497 -29.55 7.30 -22.58
C ASP A 497 -28.90 8.69 -22.58
N ASP A 498 -29.52 9.62 -23.32
CA ASP A 498 -29.04 11.00 -23.46
C ASP A 498 -28.97 11.78 -22.13
N SER A 499 -29.51 11.25 -21.04
CA SER A 499 -29.40 11.87 -19.72
C SER A 499 -28.00 11.75 -19.11
N TYR A 500 -27.10 10.94 -19.67
CA TYR A 500 -25.72 10.78 -19.21
C TYR A 500 -24.70 11.24 -20.26
N GLU A 501 -23.50 11.58 -19.79
CA GLU A 501 -22.32 11.73 -20.64
C GLU A 501 -21.09 11.15 -19.95
N GLU A 502 -20.22 10.48 -20.72
CA GLU A 502 -18.92 10.00 -20.22
C GLU A 502 -18.00 11.19 -19.95
N ILE A 503 -17.31 11.12 -18.81
CA ILE A 503 -16.38 12.15 -18.34
C ILE A 503 -15.00 11.57 -18.07
N PHE A 504 -13.99 12.41 -18.26
CA PHE A 504 -12.58 12.09 -18.17
C PHE A 504 -11.90 13.08 -17.24
N LEU A 505 -10.91 12.63 -16.47
CA LEU A 505 -10.08 13.51 -15.68
C LEU A 505 -9.23 14.37 -16.63
N LEU A 506 -9.34 15.69 -16.52
CA LEU A 506 -8.65 16.66 -17.36
C LEU A 506 -7.35 17.10 -16.69
N VAL A 507 -6.23 16.57 -17.17
CA VAL A 507 -4.91 16.97 -16.69
C VAL A 507 -4.32 18.03 -17.60
N SER A 508 -4.01 19.19 -17.03
CA SER A 508 -3.42 20.33 -17.74
C SER A 508 -2.74 21.27 -16.74
N ARG A 509 -1.95 22.24 -17.22
CA ARG A 509 -1.32 23.26 -16.36
C ARG A 509 -2.31 24.05 -15.50
N ASN A 510 -3.52 24.27 -16.01
CA ASN A 510 -4.53 25.13 -15.38
C ASN A 510 -5.69 24.37 -14.74
N ASP A 511 -5.80 23.06 -15.01
CA ASP A 511 -6.87 22.19 -14.50
C ASP A 511 -6.31 21.27 -13.40
N THR A 512 -6.45 19.94 -13.52
CA THR A 512 -5.87 19.00 -12.57
C THR A 512 -4.36 18.87 -12.76
N SER A 513 -3.62 18.94 -11.65
CA SER A 513 -2.18 18.73 -11.60
C SER A 513 -1.80 17.33 -12.06
N LEU A 514 -0.66 17.26 -12.74
CA LEU A 514 -0.06 16.03 -13.20
C LEU A 514 0.31 15.06 -12.07
N LYS A 515 0.61 15.59 -10.89
CA LYS A 515 0.90 14.80 -9.69
C LYS A 515 -0.29 13.97 -9.21
N MET A 516 -1.50 14.30 -9.68
CA MET A 516 -2.68 13.46 -9.47
C MET A 516 -2.57 12.10 -10.16
N LEU A 517 -1.66 11.94 -11.12
CA LEU A 517 -1.38 10.67 -11.80
C LEU A 517 -0.21 9.89 -11.18
N GLN A 518 0.37 10.41 -10.09
CA GLN A 518 1.44 9.79 -9.33
C GLN A 518 0.90 9.32 -7.99
N LYS A 519 1.27 8.11 -7.61
CA LYS A 519 1.00 7.58 -6.28
C LYS A 519 1.86 8.36 -5.27
N GLN A 520 1.21 9.03 -4.33
CA GLN A 520 1.81 9.82 -3.25
C GLN A 520 1.72 9.05 -1.92
N PRO A 521 2.44 9.43 -0.84
CA PRO A 521 2.31 8.74 0.44
C PRO A 521 0.86 8.87 0.93
N SER A 522 0.36 7.87 1.65
CA SER A 522 -0.97 7.99 2.26
C SER A 522 -0.89 8.73 3.59
N PHE A 523 -1.91 9.55 3.88
CA PHE A 523 -2.07 10.14 5.21
C PHE A 523 -2.42 9.10 6.27
N ASP A 524 -3.18 8.07 5.91
CA ASP A 524 -3.71 7.09 6.85
C ASP A 524 -3.78 5.68 6.26
N GLU A 525 -3.38 4.71 7.07
CA GLU A 525 -3.36 3.28 6.75
C GLU A 525 -4.45 2.53 7.51
N LEU A 526 -5.68 3.03 7.43
CA LEU A 526 -6.85 2.35 7.97
C LEU A 526 -7.17 1.11 7.14
N VAL A 527 -7.45 0.01 7.81
CA VAL A 527 -7.94 -1.26 7.24
C VAL A 527 -9.39 -1.41 7.67
N ASP A 528 -10.33 -1.53 6.74
CA ASP A 528 -11.70 -1.92 7.08
C ASP A 528 -11.68 -3.37 7.57
N LEU A 529 -12.02 -3.56 8.85
CA LEU A 529 -12.05 -4.87 9.50
C LEU A 529 -13.34 -5.61 9.23
N ASN A 530 -14.45 -4.88 8.98
CA ASN A 530 -15.80 -5.46 8.97
C ASN A 530 -16.00 -6.46 10.13
N LEU A 531 -15.62 -6.01 11.33
CA LEU A 531 -15.39 -6.84 12.50
C LEU A 531 -16.68 -7.57 12.92
N ARG A 532 -16.59 -8.89 13.00
CA ARG A 532 -17.66 -9.81 13.41
C ARG A 532 -17.14 -10.83 14.40
N TYR A 533 -18.03 -11.60 15.01
CA TYR A 533 -17.66 -12.68 15.92
C TYR A 533 -18.48 -13.94 15.66
N VAL A 534 -17.90 -15.10 15.98
CA VAL A 534 -18.56 -16.41 15.80
C VAL A 534 -18.94 -16.99 17.14
N ILE A 535 -20.20 -17.41 17.28
CA ILE A 535 -20.67 -18.22 18.41
C ILE A 535 -21.32 -19.47 17.86
N LYS A 536 -20.77 -20.65 18.19
CA LYS A 536 -21.30 -21.96 17.76
C LYS A 536 -21.52 -22.07 16.24
N GLY A 537 -20.60 -21.52 15.44
CA GLY A 537 -20.66 -21.53 13.98
C GLY A 537 -21.52 -20.44 13.34
N THR A 538 -22.23 -19.65 14.15
CA THR A 538 -23.02 -18.51 13.65
C THR A 538 -22.24 -17.21 13.76
N SER A 539 -22.18 -16.45 12.67
CA SER A 539 -21.57 -15.11 12.64
C SER A 539 -22.54 -14.03 13.11
N TYR A 540 -22.04 -13.07 13.87
CA TYR A 540 -22.80 -11.93 14.39
C TYR A 540 -22.07 -10.61 14.12
N SER A 541 -22.85 -9.55 13.91
CA SER A 541 -22.36 -8.18 13.80
C SER A 541 -22.67 -7.39 15.08
N PHE A 542 -21.78 -6.47 15.43
CA PHE A 542 -21.97 -5.57 16.56
C PHE A 542 -23.07 -4.55 16.29
N ASP A 543 -24.01 -4.37 17.24
CA ASP A 543 -24.93 -3.24 17.24
C ASP A 543 -24.50 -2.23 18.30
N MET A 544 -23.85 -1.18 17.82
CA MET A 544 -23.23 -0.18 18.66
C MET A 544 -24.21 0.90 19.16
N TYR A 545 -25.42 0.98 18.60
CA TYR A 545 -26.41 1.99 19.02
C TYR A 545 -27.12 1.62 20.32
N ASP A 546 -27.16 0.34 20.67
CA ASP A 546 -27.78 -0.17 21.89
C ASP A 546 -26.72 -0.72 22.86
N LYS A 547 -25.77 0.16 23.25
CA LYS A 547 -24.77 -0.05 24.32
C LYS A 547 -24.08 -1.43 24.29
N GLY A 548 -23.69 -1.89 23.11
CA GLY A 548 -23.00 -3.18 22.93
C GLY A 548 -23.93 -4.38 22.88
N SER A 549 -25.14 -4.22 22.35
CA SER A 549 -25.98 -5.33 21.93
C SER A 549 -25.59 -5.81 20.53
N TRP A 550 -26.29 -6.82 20.03
CA TRP A 550 -25.94 -7.56 18.82
C TRP A 550 -27.12 -7.54 17.85
N SER A 551 -26.85 -7.63 16.55
CA SER A 551 -27.89 -7.83 15.55
C SER A 551 -27.61 -9.09 14.72
N TYR A 552 -28.68 -9.84 14.42
CA TYR A 552 -28.56 -11.08 13.65
C TYR A 552 -28.24 -10.84 12.16
N PHE A 553 -28.43 -9.62 11.63
CA PHE A 553 -28.40 -9.43 10.18
C PHE A 553 -28.06 -8.05 9.62
N ARG A 554 -27.66 -7.04 10.41
CA ARG A 554 -27.32 -5.74 9.79
C ARG A 554 -25.85 -5.68 9.38
N TRP A 555 -25.65 -5.92 8.09
CA TRP A 555 -24.39 -5.67 7.39
C TRP A 555 -24.17 -4.18 7.29
N VAL A 556 -23.13 -3.68 7.92
CA VAL A 556 -22.70 -2.30 7.69
C VAL A 556 -21.21 -2.31 7.40
N TYR A 557 -20.90 -2.21 6.12
CA TYR A 557 -19.55 -2.00 5.63
C TYR A 557 -19.01 -0.66 6.14
N ASN A 558 -17.68 -0.53 6.24
CA ASN A 558 -17.02 0.72 6.59
C ASN A 558 -17.42 1.30 7.96
N GLN A 559 -17.54 0.46 8.98
CA GLN A 559 -17.79 0.89 10.37
C GLN A 559 -16.63 0.61 11.31
N PHE A 560 -15.92 -0.50 11.12
CA PHE A 560 -14.86 -0.93 12.02
C PHE A 560 -13.54 -0.87 11.28
N PHE A 561 -12.60 -0.08 11.79
CA PHE A 561 -11.31 0.12 11.14
C PHE A 561 -10.18 -0.27 12.08
N TYR A 562 -9.09 -0.77 11.52
CA TYR A 562 -7.81 -0.90 12.21
C TYR A 562 -6.83 0.10 11.65
N ASP A 563 -6.33 0.97 12.51
CA ASP A 563 -5.24 1.89 12.17
C ASP A 563 -3.93 1.15 12.34
N LEU A 564 -3.27 0.82 11.22
CA LEU A 564 -2.02 0.07 11.22
C LEU A 564 -0.89 0.83 11.94
N ARG A 565 -0.84 2.16 11.78
CA ARG A 565 0.20 3.01 12.38
C ARG A 565 0.05 3.07 13.90
N ARG A 566 -1.16 3.26 14.40
CA ARG A 566 -1.44 3.44 15.85
C ARG A 566 -1.85 2.14 16.55
N LYS A 567 -2.10 1.09 15.78
CA LYS A 567 -2.54 -0.23 16.22
C LYS A 567 -3.86 -0.19 16.98
N ARG A 568 -4.78 0.70 16.59
CA ARG A 568 -6.05 0.91 17.28
C ARG A 568 -7.20 0.37 16.46
N ILE A 569 -8.21 -0.17 17.15
CA ILE A 569 -9.48 -0.53 16.53
C ILE A 569 -10.45 0.62 16.75
N TYR A 570 -10.99 1.16 15.66
CA TYR A 570 -11.97 2.22 15.66
C TYR A 570 -13.34 1.70 15.25
N TRP A 571 -14.38 2.27 15.84
CA TRP A 571 -15.74 2.23 15.36
C TRP A 571 -16.14 3.64 14.95
N ILE A 572 -16.66 3.79 13.73
CA ILE A 572 -17.12 5.07 13.19
C ILE A 572 -18.62 4.98 12.96
N ASP A 573 -19.37 5.80 13.69
CA ASP A 573 -20.84 5.79 13.60
C ASP A 573 -21.33 6.51 12.34
N ASN A 574 -22.65 6.46 12.11
CA ASN A 574 -23.29 7.12 10.97
C ASN A 574 -23.27 8.65 11.03
N LYS A 575 -22.78 9.27 12.11
CA LYS A 575 -22.57 10.71 12.24
C LYS A 575 -21.09 11.05 12.20
N LEU A 576 -20.24 10.09 11.80
CA LEU A 576 -18.79 10.21 11.74
C LEU A 576 -18.17 10.53 13.12
N ASN A 577 -18.82 10.13 14.21
CA ASN A 577 -18.18 10.07 15.51
C ASN A 577 -17.28 8.84 15.56
N VAL A 578 -16.06 9.04 16.02
CA VAL A 578 -15.07 7.97 16.14
C VAL A 578 -14.94 7.55 17.59
N PHE A 579 -14.95 6.24 17.79
CA PHE A 579 -14.75 5.59 19.07
C PHE A 579 -13.59 4.62 18.95
N ALA A 580 -12.66 4.66 19.89
CA ALA A 580 -11.56 3.70 19.97
C ALA A 580 -11.89 2.61 20.99
N LEU A 581 -11.61 1.36 20.63
CA LEU A 581 -11.73 0.22 21.53
C LEU A 581 -10.66 0.33 22.63
N TYR A 582 -11.09 0.24 23.88
CA TYR A 582 -10.27 0.46 25.07
C TYR A 582 -10.32 -0.74 26.01
N ASN A 583 -9.14 -1.23 26.39
CA ASN A 583 -8.99 -2.24 27.43
C ASN A 583 -9.12 -1.58 28.82
N ASN A 584 -10.21 -1.86 29.53
CA ASN A 584 -10.48 -1.32 30.85
C ASN A 584 -10.05 -2.25 32.00
N ARG A 585 -9.44 -3.41 31.73
CA ARG A 585 -8.99 -4.33 32.79
C ARG A 585 -7.85 -3.72 33.58
N ASN A 586 -7.90 -3.79 34.92
CA ASN A 586 -6.73 -3.49 35.73
C ASN A 586 -5.85 -4.73 35.87
N GLU A 587 -4.57 -4.55 36.19
CA GLU A 587 -3.62 -5.67 36.33
C GLU A 587 -4.12 -6.76 37.30
N ASN A 588 -4.75 -6.34 38.40
CA ASN A 588 -5.28 -7.21 39.46
C ASN A 588 -6.62 -7.89 39.11
N ASP A 589 -7.33 -7.40 38.10
CA ASP A 589 -8.64 -7.95 37.73
C ASP A 589 -8.46 -9.18 36.83
N ASN A 590 -9.28 -10.21 37.00
CA ASN A 590 -9.23 -11.37 36.10
C ASN A 590 -9.77 -11.02 34.70
N TRP A 591 -10.78 -10.17 34.65
CA TRP A 591 -11.45 -9.71 33.44
C TRP A 591 -12.10 -8.35 33.70
N ASN A 592 -12.37 -7.56 32.64
CA ASN A 592 -13.22 -6.37 32.70
C ASN A 592 -13.86 -6.09 31.33
N TRP A 593 -14.98 -5.37 31.29
CA TRP A 593 -15.62 -4.95 30.04
C TRP A 593 -14.68 -4.07 29.20
N ALA A 594 -14.66 -4.34 27.90
CA ALA A 594 -14.01 -3.43 26.95
C ALA A 594 -14.95 -2.25 26.68
N GLU A 595 -14.40 -1.08 26.44
CA GLU A 595 -15.18 0.14 26.24
C GLU A 595 -14.88 0.77 24.88
N TRP A 596 -15.89 1.40 24.29
CA TRP A 596 -15.71 2.23 23.10
C TRP A 596 -15.67 3.69 23.53
N LYS A 597 -14.48 4.26 23.61
CA LYS A 597 -14.28 5.64 24.08
C LYS A 597 -14.27 6.58 22.89
N ARG A 598 -15.13 7.60 22.92
CA ARG A 598 -15.16 8.63 21.89
C ARG A 598 -13.82 9.36 21.86
N ILE A 599 -13.24 9.48 20.68
CA ILE A 599 -12.02 10.26 20.46
C ILE A 599 -12.32 11.44 19.54
N TYR A 600 -11.61 12.55 19.75
CA TYR A 600 -11.86 13.79 19.01
C TYR A 600 -11.11 13.84 17.68
N SER A 601 -10.02 13.08 17.51
CA SER A 601 -9.28 12.94 16.26
C SER A 601 -8.60 11.57 16.23
N LEU A 602 -8.39 11.01 15.04
CA LEU A 602 -7.52 9.84 14.83
C LEU A 602 -6.08 10.16 15.28
N ASP A 603 -5.67 11.42 15.11
CA ASP A 603 -4.36 11.95 15.51
C ASP A 603 -4.20 12.20 17.01
N MET A 604 -5.19 11.88 17.85
CA MET A 604 -4.98 11.98 19.29
C MET A 604 -3.90 10.99 19.71
N ASP A 605 -2.73 11.53 19.99
CA ASP A 605 -1.50 10.82 20.27
C ASP A 605 -1.47 10.34 21.73
N ASN A 606 -2.45 9.51 22.07
CA ASN A 606 -2.48 8.81 23.33
C ASN A 606 -1.69 7.49 23.16
N ASP A 607 -0.42 7.49 23.55
CA ASP A 607 0.41 6.29 23.52
C ASP A 607 -0.03 5.20 24.53
N ASP A 608 -1.16 5.41 25.24
CA ASP A 608 -1.74 4.45 26.18
C ASP A 608 -1.96 3.08 25.51
N PRO A 609 -1.23 2.03 25.95
CA PRO A 609 -1.30 0.69 25.37
C PRO A 609 -2.69 0.04 25.49
N ARG A 610 -3.58 0.58 26.34
CA ARG A 610 -4.97 0.11 26.45
C ARG A 610 -5.81 0.35 25.19
N TYR A 611 -5.40 1.27 24.32
CA TYR A 611 -6.02 1.46 23.01
C TYR A 611 -5.40 0.60 21.91
N LYS A 612 -4.25 -0.02 22.18
CA LYS A 612 -3.48 -0.77 21.18
C LYS A 612 -3.89 -2.24 21.19
N TRP A 613 -4.13 -2.78 20.01
CA TRP A 613 -4.58 -4.14 19.76
C TRP A 613 -3.74 -4.79 18.66
N TYR A 614 -3.60 -6.11 18.70
CA TYR A 614 -2.99 -6.88 17.63
C TYR A 614 -3.76 -8.17 17.39
N PHE A 615 -3.53 -8.76 16.21
CA PHE A 615 -4.24 -9.94 15.74
C PHE A 615 -3.32 -11.16 15.79
N ILE A 616 -3.86 -12.29 16.24
CA ILE A 616 -3.19 -13.59 16.15
C ILE A 616 -3.94 -14.41 15.11
N TYR A 617 -3.18 -14.91 14.12
CA TYR A 617 -3.70 -15.84 13.13
C TYR A 617 -4.15 -17.13 13.84
N LYS A 618 -5.38 -17.56 13.58
CA LYS A 618 -5.90 -18.85 14.04
C LYS A 618 -5.83 -19.84 12.88
N GLU A 619 -6.90 -19.87 12.09
CA GLU A 619 -7.07 -20.65 10.86
C GLU A 619 -8.12 -19.94 10.01
N ASP A 620 -8.22 -20.28 8.74
CA ASP A 620 -9.31 -19.79 7.89
C ASP A 620 -10.58 -20.59 8.23
N ILE A 621 -11.71 -19.91 8.41
CA ILE A 621 -13.02 -20.53 8.67
C ILE A 621 -13.89 -20.30 7.44
N GLU A 622 -14.39 -21.37 6.86
CA GLU A 622 -15.41 -21.30 5.82
C GLU A 622 -16.79 -21.13 6.48
N ASP A 623 -17.52 -20.09 6.11
CA ASP A 623 -18.93 -19.93 6.47
C ASP A 623 -19.83 -19.87 5.23
N HIS A 624 -21.12 -19.59 5.41
CA HIS A 624 -22.10 -19.53 4.33
C HIS A 624 -21.80 -18.45 3.27
N GLU A 625 -20.82 -17.59 3.51
CA GLU A 625 -20.41 -16.49 2.63
C GLU A 625 -18.99 -16.70 2.08
N GLY A 626 -18.40 -17.88 2.33
CA GLY A 626 -17.10 -18.28 1.85
C GLY A 626 -16.02 -18.31 2.93
N VAL A 627 -14.77 -18.39 2.49
CA VAL A 627 -13.62 -18.49 3.38
C VAL A 627 -13.32 -17.12 3.97
N LYS A 628 -13.43 -17.02 5.29
CA LYS A 628 -13.08 -15.82 6.06
C LYS A 628 -11.90 -16.07 6.96
N GLU A 629 -11.11 -15.02 7.12
CA GLU A 629 -9.98 -15.03 8.02
C GLU A 629 -10.48 -14.94 9.47
N SER A 630 -10.23 -15.97 10.26
CA SER A 630 -10.53 -15.92 11.70
C SER A 630 -9.30 -15.49 12.49
N ARG A 631 -9.50 -14.58 13.45
CA ARG A 631 -8.45 -14.04 14.30
C ARG A 631 -8.82 -14.13 15.75
N TRP A 632 -7.80 -14.21 16.58
CA TRP A 632 -7.89 -13.76 17.96
C TRP A 632 -7.35 -12.34 18.06
N ILE A 633 -7.92 -11.55 18.95
CA ILE A 633 -7.52 -10.16 19.16
C ILE A 633 -7.00 -10.03 20.58
N ARG A 634 -5.82 -9.45 20.74
CA ARG A 634 -5.20 -9.20 22.05
C ARG A 634 -4.82 -7.75 22.23
N SER A 635 -4.89 -7.27 23.46
CA SER A 635 -4.44 -5.94 23.82
C SER A 635 -2.92 -5.94 24.00
N TYR A 636 -2.25 -4.85 23.61
CA TYR A 636 -0.86 -4.64 24.02
C TYR A 636 -0.74 -4.40 25.53
N TYR A 637 -1.82 -4.00 26.19
CA TYR A 637 -1.89 -3.90 27.63
C TYR A 637 -2.08 -5.29 28.25
N HIS A 638 -1.07 -5.76 29.00
CA HIS A 638 -1.02 -7.06 29.69
C HIS A 638 -1.30 -8.30 28.84
N ASN A 639 -1.24 -8.15 27.52
CA ASN A 639 -1.52 -9.25 26.60
C ASN A 639 -2.94 -9.81 26.75
N ASP A 640 -3.92 -8.98 27.09
CA ASP A 640 -5.28 -9.45 27.41
C ASP A 640 -6.03 -9.94 26.16
N TRP A 641 -6.78 -11.03 26.31
CA TRP A 641 -7.68 -11.54 25.28
C TRP A 641 -8.91 -10.66 25.17
N LEU A 642 -9.21 -10.16 23.96
CA LEU A 642 -10.55 -9.66 23.65
C LEU A 642 -11.48 -10.85 23.44
N LYS A 643 -12.66 -10.82 24.07
CA LYS A 643 -13.66 -11.87 23.97
C LYS A 643 -15.06 -11.30 23.91
N VAL A 644 -15.99 -12.09 23.41
CA VAL A 644 -17.42 -11.82 23.41
C VAL A 644 -18.09 -12.72 24.43
N ALA A 645 -18.88 -12.14 25.33
CA ALA A 645 -19.62 -12.89 26.33
C ALA A 645 -20.75 -13.71 25.69
N THR A 646 -21.00 -14.91 26.24
CA THR A 646 -22.17 -15.74 25.93
C THR A 646 -23.14 -15.73 27.12
N GLY A 647 -24.40 -16.11 26.90
CA GLY A 647 -25.42 -16.17 27.97
C GLY A 647 -26.13 -14.84 28.23
N THR A 648 -26.24 -14.40 29.49
CA THR A 648 -27.03 -13.22 29.90
C THR A 648 -26.47 -11.90 29.39
N HIS A 649 -25.19 -11.87 29.03
CA HIS A 649 -24.50 -10.71 28.46
C HIS A 649 -24.08 -10.93 27.01
N PHE A 650 -24.85 -11.76 26.29
CA PHE A 650 -24.56 -12.13 24.92
C PHE A 650 -24.19 -10.91 24.05
N GLY A 651 -23.07 -11.01 23.34
CA GLY A 651 -22.60 -9.99 22.38
C GLY A 651 -21.72 -8.89 22.97
N LYS A 652 -21.63 -8.77 24.31
CA LYS A 652 -20.77 -7.75 24.93
C LYS A 652 -19.29 -8.13 24.88
N LEU A 653 -18.45 -7.14 24.58
CA LEU A 653 -17.00 -7.28 24.53
C LEU A 653 -16.36 -7.12 25.91
N PHE A 654 -15.47 -8.03 26.28
CA PHE A 654 -14.68 -7.93 27.49
C PHE A 654 -13.23 -8.37 27.23
N THR A 655 -12.37 -8.03 28.18
CA THR A 655 -10.96 -8.39 28.19
C THR A 655 -10.68 -9.34 29.34
N SER A 656 -9.86 -10.37 29.13
CA SER A 656 -9.50 -11.36 30.14
C SER A 656 -8.05 -11.80 30.01
N LYS A 657 -7.40 -12.10 31.13
CA LYS A 657 -6.04 -12.69 31.13
C LYS A 657 -6.04 -14.17 30.77
N TYR A 658 -7.19 -14.84 30.85
CA TYR A 658 -7.31 -16.28 30.59
C TYR A 658 -7.57 -16.57 29.12
N ASP A 659 -6.94 -17.60 28.58
CA ASP A 659 -7.11 -18.00 27.19
C ASP A 659 -8.48 -18.68 26.93
N GLU A 660 -8.92 -19.53 27.86
CA GLU A 660 -10.20 -20.26 27.77
C GLU A 660 -11.11 -19.92 28.94
N GLU A 661 -12.40 -19.69 28.64
CA GLU A 661 -13.46 -19.47 29.62
C GLU A 661 -14.76 -20.07 29.06
N SER A 662 -15.54 -20.76 29.89
CA SER A 662 -16.73 -21.50 29.45
C SER A 662 -17.90 -20.63 28.96
N TYR A 663 -17.86 -19.32 29.22
CA TYR A 663 -18.95 -18.38 28.93
C TYR A 663 -18.54 -17.30 27.93
N SER A 664 -17.58 -17.59 27.05
CA SER A 664 -17.11 -16.63 26.07
C SER A 664 -16.62 -17.27 24.79
N GLU A 665 -16.57 -16.46 23.75
CA GLU A 665 -15.94 -16.79 22.46
C GLU A 665 -14.86 -15.75 22.18
N LYS A 666 -13.72 -16.20 21.65
CA LYS A 666 -12.57 -15.33 21.30
C LYS A 666 -12.29 -15.26 19.80
N THR A 667 -13.12 -15.92 19.00
CA THR A 667 -12.94 -15.99 17.55
C THR A 667 -13.68 -14.85 16.88
N PHE A 668 -12.93 -13.95 16.27
CA PHE A 668 -13.43 -12.85 15.46
C PHE A 668 -13.28 -13.18 13.99
N LEU A 669 -14.28 -12.81 13.20
CA LEU A 669 -14.16 -12.76 11.74
C LEU A 669 -13.85 -11.33 11.36
N ILE A 670 -12.91 -11.19 10.45
CA ILE A 670 -12.56 -9.92 9.82
C ILE A 670 -12.82 -10.10 8.33
N ASP A 671 -13.56 -9.16 7.73
CA ASP A 671 -13.73 -9.14 6.28
C ASP A 671 -12.57 -8.38 5.66
N GLY A 672 -12.07 -8.90 4.55
CA GLY A 672 -10.88 -8.38 3.92
C GLY A 672 -9.59 -8.92 4.54
N ASN A 673 -8.59 -9.07 3.68
CA ASN A 673 -7.22 -9.24 4.12
C ASN A 673 -6.89 -8.05 5.03
N ILE A 674 -6.62 -8.27 6.33
CA ILE A 674 -5.72 -7.35 7.05
C ILE A 674 -4.38 -7.21 6.30
N TYR A 675 -4.09 -8.22 5.47
CA TYR A 675 -2.89 -8.38 4.67
C TYR A 675 -2.86 -7.68 3.30
N ILE A 676 -3.88 -6.86 2.98
CA ILE A 676 -4.09 -6.11 1.71
C ILE A 676 -4.25 -6.98 0.46
#